data_AF-A0A7W7H0A4-F1
#
_entry.id   AF-A0A7W7H0A4-F1
#
_cell.length_a   1.000
_cell.length_b   1.000
_cell.length_c   1.000
_cell.angle_alpha   90.00
_cell.angle_beta   90.00
_cell.angle_gamma   90.00
#
_symmetry.space_group_name_H-M   'P 1'
#
loop_
_entity.id
_entity.type
_entity.pdbx_description
1 polymer ?
#
loop_
_entity_poly.entity_id
_entity_poly.type
_entity_poly.pdbx_seq_one_letter_code
_entity_poly.pdbx_strand_id
1 'polypeptide(L)'
;MSVDALDDPHKAARFALEQVTADPERAAELAARAGEAARRAGDPAAESTALRALGLAAREHGEARDALRHLRRAVRAGARAPGPVFAAQARMSLALMLMESGRPTQALAEIEAAAPHLDGLDGTRLRMQRALILDRLGHLDVAMAEYTAAIQQLSAAGDRLWLARALTNRGNLHIHRPAITAARLDLLAAHRLYRELGQQLAAAQVEHNLGYAAACAGDLLAAIHWYDRADDYFRVHGRSPMALIGRSELFLQAQLLPEAREAAQAAVAEAQRGTMRLHEAQARLMYARIALADGDPAGAMREATAARQSFARQRFRPWTAMAQYLRLRADTAGTPAARLRAVRAVAAELADAGLPAAALDARLFAASLAAGRPDAAEDLRVVLTAGRRGPAALRARAWHAAALLRDAAGDTAGARRALLAGIRVLDAYQAALGATELRSLAGSYAADLITTGVRLALRGGRPAGVLWWAERRRAVALRLPPTRPPREDDLAADLDRLRGLASAAPGGPRPGRDGGQWRAQRAVEERIRRRSWQAAATGAAGSPTQPPRPAELTVRIRDRLAGRTLIELVNVDGTLHAVAVGADGCVVRPLGPVAAPVEESTLLRFSLRRLLLPGGTAATRRAAAASARHAAHRLDALVLAPMLDALGSTVPAGLVLVPAGPLHATPWALTASCWGRPLVVAPSATAWLAADTAPLPAGGPARPVSGRHIPPPNDGPTRPGSGGHILLAAGPGLAHAEPEVRRLRELHPAATVLLGERARAEVVRRALDGARLAHLAAHGAFRSDNAMFSHVLLADGPFTVYDIERLARPPQTVVLSACDVGLSAVHPGEELMGLTSALLGLGTATVLASVLPARDAVALELMVDLHRRLAAGARPAAALAAAQVAVAGADGEADARLATAAAFGCYGSG
;
A
#
# COMPACT_ATOMS: atom_id res chain seq x y z
N MET A 1 -16.19 2.86 -41.82
CA MET A 1 -16.23 2.98 -43.30
C MET A 1 -15.98 1.60 -43.89
N SER A 2 -16.75 1.19 -44.90
CA SER A 2 -16.53 -0.10 -45.60
C SER A 2 -15.26 -0.07 -46.44
N VAL A 3 -14.80 -1.26 -46.85
CA VAL A 3 -13.58 -1.51 -47.62
C VAL A 3 -13.55 -0.75 -48.96
N ASP A 4 -14.69 -0.29 -49.47
CA ASP A 4 -14.82 0.40 -50.76
C ASP A 4 -14.40 1.89 -50.75
N ALA A 5 -14.19 2.48 -49.57
CA ALA A 5 -13.73 3.88 -49.48
C ALA A 5 -12.19 4.06 -49.59
N LEU A 6 -11.47 2.99 -49.96
CA LEU A 6 -10.00 2.91 -50.00
C LEU A 6 -9.38 3.15 -51.39
N ASP A 7 -10.17 3.41 -52.44
CA ASP A 7 -9.64 3.61 -53.81
C ASP A 7 -8.95 4.97 -54.00
N ASP A 8 -9.26 5.97 -53.16
CA ASP A 8 -8.60 7.27 -53.16
C ASP A 8 -7.44 7.29 -52.12
N PRO A 9 -6.16 7.33 -52.55
CA PRO A 9 -5.01 7.30 -51.65
C PRO A 9 -5.02 8.43 -50.62
N HIS A 10 -5.58 9.59 -50.96
CA HIS A 10 -5.61 10.76 -50.08
C HIS A 10 -6.66 10.58 -48.96
N LYS A 11 -7.85 10.08 -49.29
CA LYS A 11 -8.89 9.75 -48.29
C LYS A 11 -8.44 8.61 -47.38
N ALA A 12 -7.81 7.57 -47.93
CA ALA A 12 -7.28 6.46 -47.17
C ALA A 12 -6.18 6.91 -46.19
N ALA A 13 -5.24 7.75 -46.63
CA ALA A 13 -4.18 8.29 -45.79
C ALA A 13 -4.72 9.18 -44.65
N ARG A 14 -5.72 10.03 -44.95
CA ARG A 14 -6.37 10.87 -43.93
C ARG A 14 -7.14 10.03 -42.91
N PHE A 15 -7.87 9.02 -43.36
CA PHE A 15 -8.57 8.10 -42.46
C PHE A 15 -7.58 7.36 -41.55
N ALA A 16 -6.48 6.85 -42.08
CA ALA A 16 -5.43 6.23 -41.28
C ALA A 16 -4.88 7.18 -40.21
N LEU A 17 -4.69 8.46 -40.54
CA LEU A 17 -4.25 9.49 -39.58
C LEU A 17 -5.26 9.73 -38.45
N GLU A 18 -6.56 9.70 -38.75
CA GLU A 18 -7.64 9.86 -37.77
C GLU A 18 -7.79 8.63 -36.85
N GLN A 19 -7.35 7.45 -37.30
CA GLN A 19 -7.40 6.20 -36.53
C GLN A 19 -6.23 6.01 -35.55
N VAL A 20 -5.16 6.81 -35.64
CA VAL A 20 -3.94 6.62 -34.82
C VAL A 20 -4.23 6.52 -33.32
N THR A 21 -5.15 7.33 -32.81
CA THR A 21 -5.52 7.35 -31.38
C THR A 21 -6.76 6.50 -31.04
N ALA A 22 -7.28 5.76 -32.03
CA ALA A 22 -8.31 4.75 -31.85
C ALA A 22 -7.71 3.35 -31.79
N ASP A 23 -6.87 3.03 -32.78
CA ASP A 23 -6.16 1.76 -32.94
C ASP A 23 -4.84 2.01 -33.72
N PRO A 24 -3.71 2.20 -33.03
CA PRO A 24 -2.42 2.48 -33.66
C PRO A 24 -1.94 1.38 -34.61
N GLU A 25 -2.19 0.11 -34.29
CA GLU A 25 -1.78 -1.02 -35.12
C GLU A 25 -2.55 -0.98 -36.45
N ARG A 26 -3.87 -0.85 -36.37
CA ARG A 26 -4.72 -0.73 -37.55
C ARG A 26 -4.41 0.53 -38.36
N ALA A 27 -4.15 1.64 -37.70
CA ALA A 27 -3.74 2.89 -38.35
C ALA A 27 -2.43 2.71 -39.13
N ALA A 28 -1.45 1.99 -38.57
CA ALA A 28 -0.18 1.71 -39.24
C ALA A 28 -0.38 0.84 -40.49
N GLU A 29 -1.20 -0.21 -40.41
CA GLU A 29 -1.54 -1.06 -41.56
C GLU A 29 -2.20 -0.26 -42.69
N LEU A 30 -3.21 0.55 -42.35
CA LEU A 30 -3.94 1.37 -43.31
C LEU A 30 -3.01 2.42 -43.94
N ALA A 31 -2.16 3.05 -43.14
CA ALA A 31 -1.20 4.03 -43.60
C ALA A 31 -0.13 3.43 -44.52
N ALA A 32 0.35 2.21 -44.24
CA ALA A 32 1.31 1.52 -45.10
C ALA A 32 0.71 1.27 -46.49
N ARG A 33 -0.51 0.73 -46.56
CA ARG A 33 -1.25 0.49 -47.81
C ARG A 33 -1.53 1.78 -48.57
N ALA A 34 -2.02 2.81 -47.88
CA ALA A 34 -2.29 4.12 -48.49
C ALA A 34 -1.01 4.77 -49.03
N GLY A 35 0.11 4.64 -48.32
CA GLY A 35 1.41 5.16 -48.77
C GLY A 35 1.97 4.42 -49.99
N GLU A 36 1.74 3.12 -50.12
CA GLU A 36 2.08 2.35 -51.33
C GLU A 36 1.22 2.74 -52.53
N ALA A 37 -0.09 2.90 -52.32
CA ALA A 37 -1.00 3.37 -53.36
C ALA A 37 -0.61 4.79 -53.83
N ALA A 38 -0.34 5.70 -52.90
CA ALA A 38 0.09 7.06 -53.20
C ALA A 38 1.40 7.10 -54.01
N ARG A 39 2.38 6.26 -53.67
CA ARG A 39 3.64 6.16 -54.44
C ARG A 39 3.40 5.67 -55.87
N ARG A 40 2.55 4.65 -56.05
CA ARG A 40 2.19 4.14 -57.39
C ARG A 40 1.44 5.18 -58.22
N ALA A 41 0.58 5.98 -57.58
CA ALA A 41 -0.17 7.05 -58.21
C ALA A 41 0.64 8.34 -58.44
N GLY A 42 1.87 8.43 -57.92
CA GLY A 42 2.68 9.66 -57.99
C GLY A 42 2.12 10.82 -57.16
N ASP A 43 1.42 10.52 -56.06
CA ASP A 43 0.80 11.51 -55.16
C ASP A 43 1.66 11.77 -53.90
N PRO A 44 2.55 12.79 -53.92
CA PRO A 44 3.39 13.14 -52.78
C PRO A 44 2.62 13.67 -51.55
N ALA A 45 1.41 14.22 -51.75
CA ALA A 45 0.58 14.75 -50.67
C ALA A 45 -0.05 13.61 -49.84
N ALA A 46 -0.64 12.63 -50.53
CA ALA A 46 -1.14 11.41 -49.90
C ALA A 46 0.01 10.60 -49.28
N GLU A 47 1.18 10.52 -49.95
CA GLU A 47 2.36 9.84 -49.39
C GLU A 47 2.82 10.52 -48.09
N SER A 48 2.89 11.85 -48.06
CA SER A 48 3.25 12.61 -46.84
C SER A 48 2.28 12.32 -45.69
N THR A 49 0.97 12.34 -45.97
CA THR A 49 -0.07 12.09 -44.97
C THR A 49 0.00 10.66 -44.42
N ALA A 50 0.19 9.67 -45.28
CA ALA A 50 0.37 8.28 -44.88
C ALA A 50 1.63 8.09 -44.00
N LEU A 51 2.75 8.72 -44.38
CA LEU A 51 3.98 8.67 -43.58
C LEU A 51 3.84 9.39 -42.23
N ARG A 52 3.00 10.43 -42.13
CA ARG A 52 2.65 11.04 -40.83
C ARG A 52 1.87 10.07 -39.96
N ALA A 53 0.88 9.39 -40.51
CA ALA A 53 0.09 8.39 -39.79
C ALA A 53 0.99 7.25 -39.26
N LEU A 54 1.89 6.71 -40.11
CA LEU A 54 2.89 5.72 -39.68
C LEU A 54 3.79 6.25 -38.55
N GLY A 55 4.26 7.50 -38.69
CA GLY A 55 5.13 8.11 -37.69
C GLY A 55 4.45 8.32 -36.34
N LEU A 56 3.18 8.73 -36.34
CA LEU A 56 2.41 8.90 -35.11
C LEU A 56 1.95 7.56 -34.52
N ALA A 57 1.64 6.55 -35.33
CA ALA A 57 1.38 5.20 -34.85
C ALA A 57 2.64 4.59 -34.18
N ALA A 58 3.81 4.71 -34.80
CA ALA A 58 5.08 4.28 -34.18
C ALA A 58 5.36 5.02 -32.85
N ARG A 59 4.98 6.30 -32.75
CA ARG A 59 5.04 7.05 -31.48
C ARG A 59 4.16 6.43 -30.40
N GLU A 60 2.91 6.04 -30.71
CA GLU A 60 2.03 5.41 -29.73
C GLU A 60 2.54 4.04 -29.26
N HIS A 61 3.28 3.31 -30.10
CA HIS A 61 4.01 2.09 -29.70
C HIS A 61 5.33 2.36 -28.95
N GLY A 62 5.72 3.62 -28.77
CA GLY A 62 6.94 4.00 -28.07
C GLY A 62 8.22 3.87 -28.90
N GLU A 63 8.13 3.76 -30.23
CA GLU A 63 9.26 3.51 -31.13
C GLU A 63 9.83 4.82 -31.71
N ALA A 64 10.57 5.58 -30.91
CA ALA A 64 11.04 6.92 -31.28
C ALA A 64 11.87 6.97 -32.59
N ARG A 65 12.73 5.96 -32.81
CA ARG A 65 13.59 5.90 -34.01
C ARG A 65 12.75 5.78 -35.29
N ASP A 66 11.75 4.91 -35.25
CA ASP A 66 10.90 4.61 -36.39
C ASP A 66 9.95 5.77 -36.65
N ALA A 67 9.35 6.32 -35.59
CA ALA A 67 8.56 7.55 -35.66
C ALA A 67 9.33 8.70 -36.33
N LEU A 68 10.56 9.00 -35.87
CA LEU A 68 11.41 10.04 -36.46
C LEU A 68 11.75 9.75 -37.93
N ARG A 69 12.02 8.48 -38.28
CA ARG A 69 12.32 8.07 -39.66
C ARG A 69 11.12 8.33 -40.57
N HIS A 70 9.93 7.89 -40.17
CA HIS A 70 8.70 8.10 -40.94
C HIS A 70 8.34 9.58 -41.06
N LEU A 71 8.43 10.35 -39.98
CA LEU A 71 8.11 11.79 -39.99
C LEU A 71 9.09 12.62 -40.83
N ARG A 72 10.40 12.31 -40.82
CA ARG A 72 11.36 12.95 -41.73
C ARG A 72 11.09 12.62 -43.19
N ARG A 73 10.69 11.37 -43.49
CA ARG A 73 10.24 10.99 -44.83
C ARG A 73 8.97 11.73 -45.22
N ALA A 74 8.04 11.93 -44.29
CA ALA A 74 6.82 12.69 -44.53
C ALA A 74 7.11 14.15 -44.90
N VAL A 75 8.06 14.81 -44.23
CA VAL A 75 8.50 16.17 -44.59
C VAL A 75 9.07 16.20 -46.00
N ARG A 76 9.94 15.24 -46.36
CA ARG A 76 10.50 15.15 -47.72
C ARG A 76 9.45 14.86 -48.79
N ALA A 77 8.47 14.02 -48.49
CA ALA A 77 7.35 13.76 -49.40
C ALA A 77 6.47 15.00 -49.56
N GLY A 78 6.13 15.67 -48.46
CA GLY A 78 5.31 16.89 -48.48
C GLY A 78 5.99 18.05 -49.20
N ALA A 79 7.33 18.13 -49.18
CA ALA A 79 8.08 19.14 -49.93
C ALA A 79 8.04 18.92 -51.46
N ARG A 80 7.70 17.72 -51.92
CA ARG A 80 7.46 17.41 -53.34
C ARG A 80 6.00 17.67 -53.75
N ALA A 81 5.10 17.90 -52.79
CA ALA A 81 3.70 18.16 -53.09
C ALA A 81 3.47 19.61 -53.55
N PRO A 82 2.35 19.90 -54.25
CA PRO A 82 1.98 21.26 -54.58
C PRO A 82 1.77 22.12 -53.32
N GLY A 83 2.60 23.15 -53.16
CA GLY A 83 2.53 24.08 -52.03
C GLY A 83 3.16 23.57 -50.72
N PRO A 84 3.38 24.46 -49.73
CA PRO A 84 4.16 24.13 -48.54
C PRO A 84 3.37 23.41 -47.43
N VAL A 85 2.04 23.30 -47.55
CA VAL A 85 1.13 22.87 -46.47
C VAL A 85 1.45 21.47 -45.96
N PHE A 86 1.61 20.47 -46.84
CA PHE A 86 1.87 19.09 -46.42
C PHE A 86 3.22 18.93 -45.71
N ALA A 87 4.25 19.65 -46.18
CA ALA A 87 5.54 19.69 -45.50
C ALA A 87 5.41 20.34 -44.11
N ALA A 88 4.68 21.44 -44.00
CA ALA A 88 4.46 22.14 -42.73
C ALA A 88 3.65 21.29 -41.72
N GLN A 89 2.59 20.61 -42.17
CA GLN A 89 1.84 19.67 -41.33
C GLN A 89 2.70 18.47 -40.87
N ALA A 90 3.60 17.97 -41.72
CA ALA A 90 4.56 16.93 -41.36
C ALA A 90 5.60 17.41 -40.34
N ARG A 91 6.09 18.65 -40.48
CA ARG A 91 7.00 19.30 -39.52
C ARG A 91 6.34 19.46 -38.15
N MET A 92 5.06 19.85 -38.11
CA MET A 92 4.28 19.89 -36.86
C MET A 92 4.26 18.53 -36.14
N SER A 93 4.02 17.43 -36.87
CA SER A 93 4.07 16.07 -36.30
C SER A 93 5.50 15.66 -35.89
N LEU A 94 6.51 16.03 -36.67
CA LEU A 94 7.93 15.79 -36.35
C LEU A 94 8.36 16.51 -35.06
N ALA A 95 7.89 17.74 -34.85
CA ALA A 95 8.21 18.52 -33.66
C ALA A 95 7.79 17.80 -32.37
N LEU A 96 6.59 17.20 -32.34
CA LEU A 96 6.12 16.40 -31.20
C LEU A 96 7.07 15.24 -30.88
N MET A 97 7.54 14.50 -31.89
CA MET A 97 8.46 13.39 -31.67
C MET A 97 9.87 13.86 -31.30
N LEU A 98 10.35 14.97 -31.87
CA LEU A 98 11.61 15.58 -31.46
C LEU A 98 11.57 15.99 -29.98
N MET A 99 10.42 16.49 -29.52
CA MET A 99 10.22 16.85 -28.12
C MET A 99 10.35 15.65 -27.18
N GLU A 100 9.62 14.57 -27.44
CA GLU A 100 9.65 13.34 -26.62
C GLU A 100 11.01 12.61 -26.69
N SER A 101 11.74 12.79 -27.79
CA SER A 101 13.13 12.33 -27.95
C SER A 101 14.16 13.20 -27.23
N GLY A 102 13.73 14.24 -26.50
CA GLY A 102 14.59 15.15 -25.73
C GLY A 102 15.33 16.18 -26.58
N ARG A 103 14.73 16.64 -27.69
CA ARG A 103 15.29 17.65 -28.62
C ARG A 103 14.39 18.90 -28.72
N PRO A 104 14.06 19.58 -27.61
CA PRO A 104 13.05 20.66 -27.60
C PRO A 104 13.40 21.87 -28.48
N THR A 105 14.67 22.27 -28.56
CA THR A 105 15.09 23.41 -29.39
C THR A 105 14.80 23.15 -30.88
N GLN A 106 15.02 21.92 -31.33
CA GLN A 106 14.73 21.55 -32.72
C GLN A 106 13.24 21.34 -32.94
N ALA A 107 12.51 20.84 -31.94
CA ALA A 107 11.06 20.79 -32.00
C ALA A 107 10.46 22.18 -32.23
N LEU A 108 10.91 23.19 -31.46
CA LEU A 108 10.47 24.57 -31.65
C LEU A 108 10.87 25.13 -33.01
N ALA A 109 12.09 24.86 -33.48
CA ALA A 109 12.53 25.28 -34.81
C ALA A 109 11.66 24.69 -35.94
N GLU A 110 11.21 23.45 -35.83
CA GLU A 110 10.29 22.84 -36.81
C GLU A 110 8.89 23.47 -36.77
N ILE A 111 8.40 23.87 -35.58
CA ILE A 111 7.13 24.60 -35.44
C ILE A 111 7.23 25.98 -36.09
N GLU A 112 8.29 26.74 -35.79
CA GLU A 112 8.49 28.07 -36.36
C GLU A 112 8.69 28.01 -37.88
N ALA A 113 9.36 26.97 -38.40
CA ALA A 113 9.46 26.75 -39.84
C ALA A 113 8.14 26.35 -40.51
N ALA A 114 7.18 25.78 -39.77
CA ALA A 114 5.86 25.43 -40.29
C ALA A 114 4.86 26.60 -40.21
N ALA A 115 5.05 27.55 -39.30
CA ALA A 115 4.10 28.60 -38.99
C ALA A 115 3.68 29.49 -40.16
N PRO A 116 4.58 29.96 -41.05
CA PRO A 116 4.19 30.82 -42.18
C PRO A 116 3.34 30.12 -43.25
N HIS A 117 3.13 28.81 -43.12
CA HIS A 117 2.52 27.97 -44.16
C HIS A 117 1.24 27.29 -43.70
N LEU A 118 0.78 27.56 -42.47
CA LEU A 118 -0.43 26.96 -41.89
C LEU A 118 -1.36 28.04 -41.34
N ASP A 119 -2.45 28.27 -42.05
CA ASP A 119 -3.49 29.25 -41.68
C ASP A 119 -4.77 28.58 -41.15
N GLY A 120 -5.73 29.39 -40.71
CA GLY A 120 -7.05 28.92 -40.25
C GLY A 120 -6.98 27.85 -39.16
N LEU A 121 -7.63 26.70 -39.40
CA LEU A 121 -7.64 25.59 -38.44
C LEU A 121 -6.27 24.91 -38.33
N ASP A 122 -5.50 24.80 -39.41
CA ASP A 122 -4.17 24.20 -39.33
C ASP A 122 -3.19 25.09 -38.55
N GLY A 123 -3.29 26.41 -38.70
CA GLY A 123 -2.57 27.37 -37.85
C GLY A 123 -2.98 27.26 -36.37
N THR A 124 -4.26 27.01 -36.10
CA THR A 124 -4.77 26.77 -34.73
C THR A 124 -4.20 25.48 -34.13
N ARG A 125 -4.14 24.40 -34.91
CA ARG A 125 -3.55 23.12 -34.51
C ARG A 125 -2.04 23.24 -34.25
N LEU A 126 -1.34 24.04 -35.06
CA LEU A 126 0.08 24.35 -34.86
C LEU A 126 0.32 25.14 -33.58
N ARG A 127 -0.48 26.18 -33.29
CA ARG A 127 -0.40 26.95 -32.04
C ARG A 127 -0.61 26.06 -30.81
N MET A 128 -1.54 25.11 -30.86
CA MET A 128 -1.74 24.14 -29.78
C MET A 128 -0.49 23.25 -29.57
N GLN A 129 0.13 22.76 -30.65
CA GLN A 129 1.39 21.99 -30.57
C GLN A 129 2.56 22.83 -30.04
N ARG A 130 2.65 24.10 -30.45
CA ARG A 130 3.61 25.06 -29.90
C ARG A 130 3.42 25.25 -28.39
N ALA A 131 2.18 25.42 -27.95
CA ALA A 131 1.81 25.54 -26.54
C ALA A 131 2.25 24.31 -25.73
N LEU A 132 2.13 23.10 -26.29
CA LEU A 132 2.64 21.87 -25.67
C LEU A 132 4.15 21.87 -25.48
N ILE A 133 4.91 22.34 -26.47
CA ILE A 133 6.37 22.44 -26.33
C ILE A 133 6.75 23.50 -25.29
N LEU A 134 6.06 24.65 -25.29
CA LEU A 134 6.28 25.75 -24.35
C LEU A 134 5.94 25.36 -22.90
N ASP A 135 4.83 24.66 -22.68
CA ASP A 135 4.43 24.09 -21.39
C ASP A 135 5.56 23.25 -20.80
N ARG A 136 6.06 22.27 -21.55
CA ARG A 136 7.14 21.39 -21.11
C ARG A 136 8.46 22.12 -20.85
N LEU A 137 8.71 23.23 -21.54
CA LEU A 137 9.87 24.10 -21.30
C LEU A 137 9.70 25.03 -20.09
N GLY A 138 8.51 25.10 -19.50
CA GLY A 138 8.20 25.94 -18.34
C GLY A 138 7.61 27.31 -18.68
N HIS A 139 7.28 27.59 -19.94
CA HIS A 139 6.62 28.84 -20.37
C HIS A 139 5.09 28.73 -20.17
N LEU A 140 4.68 28.52 -18.92
CA LEU A 140 3.34 28.07 -18.56
C LEU A 140 2.24 29.08 -18.89
N ASP A 141 2.48 30.38 -18.69
CA ASP A 141 1.47 31.42 -18.96
C ASP A 141 1.17 31.58 -20.45
N VAL A 142 2.23 31.56 -21.28
CA VAL A 142 2.08 31.61 -22.73
C VAL A 142 1.35 30.36 -23.23
N ALA A 143 1.75 29.17 -22.75
CA ALA A 143 1.07 27.93 -23.10
C ALA A 143 -0.42 27.95 -22.71
N MET A 144 -0.75 28.46 -21.52
CA MET A 144 -2.14 28.58 -21.05
C MET A 144 -2.99 29.48 -21.96
N ALA A 145 -2.45 30.63 -22.36
CA ALA A 145 -3.13 31.56 -23.25
C ALA A 145 -3.39 30.92 -24.63
N GLU A 146 -2.37 30.27 -25.19
CA GLU A 146 -2.45 29.59 -26.49
C GLU A 146 -3.44 28.43 -26.48
N TYR A 147 -3.43 27.58 -25.44
CA TYR A 147 -4.43 26.53 -25.29
C TYR A 147 -5.85 27.08 -25.20
N THR A 148 -6.05 28.15 -24.44
CA THR A 148 -7.38 28.75 -24.24
C THR A 148 -7.92 29.33 -25.55
N ALA A 149 -7.09 30.05 -26.32
CA ALA A 149 -7.46 30.55 -27.63
C ALA A 149 -7.77 29.42 -28.62
N ALA A 150 -6.93 28.38 -28.65
CA ALA A 150 -7.14 27.23 -29.52
C ALA A 150 -8.45 26.47 -29.19
N ILE A 151 -8.77 26.29 -27.90
CA ILE A 151 -10.02 25.63 -27.46
C ILE A 151 -11.24 26.40 -27.97
N GLN A 152 -11.25 27.73 -27.87
CA GLN A 152 -12.36 28.56 -28.37
C GLN A 152 -12.54 28.40 -29.88
N GLN A 153 -11.44 28.48 -30.64
CA GLN A 153 -11.46 28.37 -32.10
C GLN A 153 -11.87 26.97 -32.58
N LEU A 154 -11.34 25.92 -31.97
CA LEU A 154 -11.65 24.52 -32.30
C LEU A 154 -13.10 24.18 -31.93
N SER A 155 -13.59 24.70 -30.81
CA SER A 155 -15.00 24.56 -30.41
C SER A 155 -15.94 25.24 -31.40
N ALA A 156 -15.65 26.48 -31.79
CA ALA A 156 -16.47 27.22 -32.76
C ALA A 156 -16.51 26.54 -34.14
N ALA A 157 -15.39 25.91 -34.55
CA ALA A 157 -15.27 25.23 -35.83
C ALA A 157 -15.79 23.77 -35.83
N GLY A 158 -16.19 23.22 -34.68
CA GLY A 158 -16.65 21.84 -34.57
C GLY A 158 -15.56 20.77 -34.75
N ASP A 159 -14.28 21.12 -34.61
CA ASP A 159 -13.17 20.15 -34.68
C ASP A 159 -13.03 19.39 -33.36
N ARG A 160 -13.92 18.42 -33.15
CA ARG A 160 -14.07 17.67 -31.90
C ARG A 160 -12.79 16.94 -31.46
N LEU A 161 -12.04 16.38 -32.42
CA LEU A 161 -10.84 15.62 -32.11
C LEU A 161 -9.72 16.53 -31.59
N TRP A 162 -9.46 17.65 -32.26
CA TRP A 162 -8.45 18.59 -31.80
C TRP A 162 -8.90 19.38 -30.57
N LEU A 163 -10.20 19.65 -30.42
CA LEU A 163 -10.77 20.19 -29.18
C LEU A 163 -10.44 19.28 -27.98
N ALA A 164 -10.66 17.96 -28.11
CA ALA A 164 -10.33 16.99 -27.06
C ALA A 164 -8.82 16.98 -26.73
N ARG A 165 -7.95 17.09 -27.74
CA ARG A 165 -6.50 17.21 -27.55
C ARG A 165 -6.11 18.49 -26.80
N ALA A 166 -6.68 19.62 -27.18
CA ALA A 166 -6.40 20.90 -26.53
C ALA A 166 -6.88 20.92 -25.07
N LEU A 167 -8.07 20.38 -24.80
CA LEU A 167 -8.59 20.19 -23.43
C LEU A 167 -7.70 19.26 -22.60
N THR A 168 -7.20 18.17 -23.19
CA THR A 168 -6.28 17.24 -22.49
C THR A 168 -5.01 17.97 -22.05
N ASN A 169 -4.41 18.75 -22.95
CA ASN A 169 -3.16 19.44 -22.68
C ASN A 169 -3.34 20.58 -21.66
N ARG A 170 -4.39 21.39 -21.79
CA ARG A 170 -4.70 22.44 -20.80
C ARG A 170 -5.06 21.85 -19.44
N GLY A 171 -5.82 20.75 -19.44
CA GLY A 171 -6.13 19.98 -18.24
C GLY A 171 -4.86 19.54 -17.50
N ASN A 172 -3.89 18.97 -18.22
CA ASN A 172 -2.59 18.59 -17.65
C ASN A 172 -1.80 19.79 -17.11
N LEU A 173 -1.80 20.91 -17.82
CA LEU A 173 -1.17 22.15 -17.34
C LEU A 173 -1.83 22.66 -16.05
N HIS A 174 -3.15 22.52 -15.89
CA HIS A 174 -3.87 22.85 -14.67
C HIS A 174 -3.49 21.97 -13.47
N ILE A 175 -3.08 20.71 -13.67
CA ILE A 175 -2.68 19.80 -12.57
C ILE A 175 -1.52 20.37 -11.76
N HIS A 176 -0.55 21.01 -12.43
CA HIS A 176 0.64 21.57 -11.80
C HIS A 176 0.39 22.95 -11.15
N ARG A 177 -0.84 23.47 -11.26
CA ARG A 177 -1.31 24.73 -10.66
C ARG A 177 -2.29 24.44 -9.52
N PRO A 178 -2.61 25.42 -8.65
CA PRO A 178 -3.67 25.27 -7.64
C PRO A 178 -5.08 25.29 -8.26
N ALA A 179 -5.28 24.56 -9.36
CA ALA A 179 -6.47 24.57 -10.21
C ALA A 179 -6.95 23.14 -10.56
N ILE A 180 -6.85 22.21 -9.61
CA ILE A 180 -7.22 20.79 -9.81
C ILE A 180 -8.67 20.62 -10.29
N THR A 181 -9.59 21.48 -9.85
CA THR A 181 -10.99 21.45 -10.31
C THR A 181 -11.08 21.76 -11.80
N ALA A 182 -10.34 22.76 -12.28
CA ALA A 182 -10.29 23.11 -13.71
C ALA A 182 -9.65 21.98 -14.53
N ALA A 183 -8.56 21.39 -14.02
CA ALA A 183 -7.93 20.21 -14.63
C ALA A 183 -8.94 19.08 -14.83
N ARG A 184 -9.71 18.76 -13.79
CA ARG A 184 -10.71 17.68 -13.83
C ARG A 184 -11.82 17.98 -14.83
N LEU A 185 -12.30 19.22 -14.93
CA LEU A 185 -13.34 19.60 -15.88
C LEU A 185 -12.88 19.43 -17.33
N ASP A 186 -11.69 19.94 -17.66
CA ASP A 186 -11.10 19.81 -19.01
C ASP A 186 -10.87 18.35 -19.38
N LEU A 187 -10.30 17.55 -18.47
CA LEU A 187 -10.01 16.13 -18.70
C LEU A 187 -11.30 15.30 -18.84
N LEU A 188 -12.33 15.54 -18.03
CA LEU A 188 -13.62 14.85 -18.19
C LEU A 188 -14.32 15.22 -19.50
N ALA A 189 -14.21 16.48 -19.94
CA ALA A 189 -14.73 16.91 -21.24
C ALA A 189 -13.99 16.21 -22.39
N ALA A 190 -12.65 16.16 -22.35
CA ALA A 190 -11.85 15.43 -23.32
C ALA A 190 -12.18 13.94 -23.33
N HIS A 191 -12.33 13.31 -22.16
CA HIS A 191 -12.68 11.89 -22.04
C HIS A 191 -14.01 11.57 -22.75
N ARG A 192 -15.05 12.39 -22.54
CA ARG A 192 -16.34 12.21 -23.22
C ARG A 192 -16.20 12.30 -24.74
N LEU A 193 -15.50 13.34 -25.23
CA LEU A 193 -15.28 13.51 -26.66
C LEU A 193 -14.52 12.32 -27.29
N TYR A 194 -13.46 11.83 -26.65
CA TYR A 194 -12.74 10.67 -27.17
C TYR A 194 -13.59 9.40 -27.20
N ARG A 195 -14.43 9.17 -26.18
CA ARG A 195 -15.36 8.02 -26.18
C ARG A 195 -16.39 8.11 -27.30
N GLU A 196 -16.98 9.28 -27.51
CA GLU A 196 -17.95 9.52 -28.59
C GLU A 196 -17.32 9.37 -29.98
N LEU A 197 -16.04 9.72 -30.13
CA LEU A 197 -15.27 9.59 -31.37
C LEU A 197 -14.66 8.18 -31.57
N GLY A 198 -14.85 7.25 -30.63
CA GLY A 198 -14.27 5.90 -30.69
C GLY A 198 -12.75 5.86 -30.51
N GLN A 199 -12.14 6.91 -29.95
CA GLN A 199 -10.69 7.05 -29.77
C GLN A 199 -10.23 6.38 -28.47
N GLN A 200 -10.20 5.03 -28.46
CA GLN A 200 -10.01 4.23 -27.24
C GLN A 200 -8.66 4.49 -26.56
N LEU A 201 -7.56 4.53 -27.31
CA LEU A 201 -6.23 4.84 -26.75
C LEU A 201 -6.21 6.23 -26.09
N ALA A 202 -6.71 7.26 -26.77
CA ALA A 202 -6.75 8.60 -26.21
C ALA A 202 -7.67 8.69 -24.99
N ALA A 203 -8.80 7.97 -24.98
CA ALA A 203 -9.66 7.88 -23.81
C ALA A 203 -8.91 7.28 -22.60
N ALA A 204 -8.15 6.19 -22.80
CA ALA A 204 -7.33 5.57 -21.75
C ALA A 204 -6.18 6.48 -21.27
N GLN A 205 -5.55 7.24 -22.17
CA GLN A 205 -4.54 8.25 -21.80
C GLN A 205 -5.16 9.39 -20.96
N VAL A 206 -6.39 9.80 -21.24
CA VAL A 206 -7.09 10.80 -20.42
C VAL A 206 -7.54 10.21 -19.08
N GLU A 207 -7.99 8.96 -19.03
CA GLU A 207 -8.26 8.25 -17.77
C GLU A 207 -7.02 8.21 -16.88
N HIS A 208 -5.85 7.93 -17.46
CA HIS A 208 -4.58 8.02 -16.75
C HIS A 208 -4.32 9.43 -16.17
N ASN A 209 -4.54 10.49 -16.96
CA ASN A 209 -4.37 11.87 -16.50
C ASN A 209 -5.37 12.24 -15.40
N LEU A 210 -6.60 11.73 -15.45
CA LEU A 210 -7.59 11.87 -14.37
C LEU A 210 -7.13 11.18 -13.08
N GLY A 211 -6.51 10.01 -13.20
CA GLY A 211 -5.87 9.31 -12.08
C GLY A 211 -4.75 10.14 -11.46
N TYR A 212 -3.88 10.73 -12.29
CA TYR A 212 -2.82 11.61 -11.82
C TYR A 212 -3.37 12.88 -11.14
N ALA A 213 -4.40 13.52 -11.72
CA ALA A 213 -5.05 14.68 -11.13
C ALA A 213 -5.69 14.37 -9.77
N ALA A 214 -6.35 13.21 -9.64
CA ALA A 214 -6.92 12.75 -8.38
C ALA A 214 -5.84 12.48 -7.32
N ALA A 215 -4.73 11.85 -7.71
CA ALA A 215 -3.59 11.63 -6.83
C ALA A 215 -2.98 12.95 -6.33
N CYS A 216 -2.79 13.94 -7.22
CA CYS A 216 -2.34 15.27 -6.83
C CYS A 216 -3.33 15.99 -5.90
N ALA A 217 -4.64 15.72 -6.03
CA ALA A 217 -5.67 16.23 -5.11
C ALA A 217 -5.68 15.53 -3.75
N GLY A 218 -4.96 14.41 -3.59
CA GLY A 218 -4.98 13.57 -2.40
C GLY A 218 -6.20 12.65 -2.31
N ASP A 219 -6.93 12.45 -3.42
CA ASP A 219 -8.07 11.53 -3.51
C ASP A 219 -7.57 10.18 -4.05
N LEU A 220 -7.07 9.34 -3.13
CA LEU A 220 -6.50 8.04 -3.47
C LEU A 220 -7.52 7.10 -4.12
N LEU A 221 -8.78 7.12 -3.66
CA LEU A 221 -9.82 6.23 -4.20
C LEU A 221 -10.20 6.60 -5.63
N ALA A 222 -10.36 7.90 -5.92
CA ALA A 222 -10.58 8.35 -7.29
C ALA A 222 -9.35 8.07 -8.18
N ALA A 223 -8.12 8.20 -7.64
CA ALA A 223 -6.91 7.86 -8.37
C ALA A 223 -6.88 6.37 -8.75
N ILE A 224 -7.16 5.47 -7.80
CA ILE A 224 -7.27 4.02 -8.03
C ILE A 224 -8.30 3.75 -9.13
N HIS A 225 -9.50 4.31 -9.02
CA HIS A 225 -10.56 4.13 -10.02
C HIS A 225 -10.12 4.48 -11.44
N TRP A 226 -9.52 5.65 -11.63
CA TRP A 226 -9.13 6.14 -12.96
C TRP A 226 -7.93 5.42 -13.54
N TYR A 227 -6.89 5.17 -12.73
CA TYR A 227 -5.76 4.34 -13.17
C TYR A 227 -6.20 2.93 -13.51
N ASP A 228 -7.14 2.37 -12.76
CA ASP A 228 -7.65 1.04 -12.99
C ASP A 228 -8.35 0.90 -14.34
N ARG A 229 -9.13 1.91 -14.74
CA ARG A 229 -9.76 1.97 -16.06
C ARG A 229 -8.75 2.11 -17.19
N ALA A 230 -7.76 2.97 -17.01
CA ALA A 230 -6.69 3.12 -18.00
C ALA A 230 -5.90 1.81 -18.19
N ASP A 231 -5.61 1.11 -17.09
CA ASP A 231 -4.89 -0.17 -17.10
C ASP A 231 -5.67 -1.30 -17.78
N ASP A 232 -7.00 -1.28 -17.78
CA ASP A 232 -7.81 -2.26 -18.50
C ASP A 232 -7.52 -2.22 -20.01
N TYR A 233 -7.25 -1.03 -20.56
CA TYR A 233 -6.80 -0.86 -21.95
C TYR A 233 -5.33 -1.28 -22.13
N PHE A 234 -4.42 -0.72 -21.34
CA PHE A 234 -2.97 -0.91 -21.53
C PHE A 234 -2.46 -2.32 -21.20
N ARG A 235 -3.21 -3.10 -20.41
CA ARG A 235 -2.86 -4.50 -20.14
C ARG A 235 -3.04 -5.39 -21.39
N VAL A 236 -3.98 -5.04 -22.26
CA VAL A 236 -4.28 -5.82 -23.48
C VAL A 236 -3.43 -5.35 -24.66
N HIS A 237 -3.23 -4.04 -24.78
CA HIS A 237 -2.59 -3.42 -25.96
C HIS A 237 -1.13 -2.99 -25.73
N GLY A 238 -0.53 -3.39 -24.61
CA GLY A 238 0.83 -2.98 -24.22
C GLY A 238 0.86 -1.70 -23.38
N ARG A 239 1.84 -1.62 -22.48
CA ARG A 239 1.99 -0.50 -21.54
C ARG A 239 3.03 0.49 -22.05
N SER A 240 2.64 1.75 -22.18
CA SER A 240 3.59 2.83 -22.44
C SER A 240 4.40 3.16 -21.17
N PRO A 241 5.62 3.75 -21.30
CA PRO A 241 6.38 4.23 -20.15
C PRO A 241 5.57 5.16 -19.24
N MET A 242 4.72 6.00 -19.83
CA MET A 242 3.87 6.94 -19.07
C MET A 242 2.83 6.21 -18.23
N ALA A 243 2.17 5.18 -18.77
CA ALA A 243 1.22 4.37 -18.00
C ALA A 243 1.90 3.76 -16.75
N LEU A 244 3.11 3.23 -16.92
CA LEU A 244 3.91 2.68 -15.82
C LEU A 244 4.33 3.74 -14.79
N ILE A 245 4.71 4.95 -15.23
CA ILE A 245 5.02 6.07 -14.32
C ILE A 245 3.80 6.44 -13.44
N GLY A 246 2.61 6.54 -14.03
CA GLY A 246 1.41 6.84 -13.23
C GLY A 246 1.04 5.71 -12.27
N ARG A 247 1.27 4.44 -12.66
CA ARG A 247 1.12 3.30 -11.73
C ARG A 247 2.10 3.38 -10.56
N SER A 248 3.36 3.77 -10.82
CA SER A 248 4.34 4.04 -9.78
C SER A 248 3.90 5.15 -8.82
N GLU A 249 3.32 6.25 -9.34
CA GLU A 249 2.77 7.32 -8.49
C GLU A 249 1.64 6.82 -7.61
N LEU A 250 0.69 6.05 -8.17
CA LEU A 250 -0.41 5.47 -7.40
C LEU A 250 0.11 4.63 -6.23
N PHE A 251 1.02 3.70 -6.53
CA PHE A 251 1.58 2.80 -5.52
C PHE A 251 2.40 3.56 -4.47
N LEU A 252 3.14 4.60 -4.85
CA LEU A 252 3.84 5.47 -3.90
C LEU A 252 2.86 6.17 -2.94
N GLN A 253 1.73 6.70 -3.44
CA GLN A 253 0.70 7.34 -2.61
C GLN A 253 -0.03 6.34 -1.70
N ALA A 254 -0.22 5.10 -2.17
CA ALA A 254 -0.75 4.00 -1.38
C ALA A 254 0.27 3.39 -0.42
N GLN A 255 1.54 3.84 -0.44
CA GLN A 255 2.66 3.30 0.34
C GLN A 255 2.98 1.82 0.03
N LEU A 256 2.63 1.38 -1.17
CA LEU A 256 2.98 0.09 -1.78
C LEU A 256 4.36 0.20 -2.45
N LEU A 257 5.39 0.39 -1.63
CA LEU A 257 6.74 0.73 -2.11
C LEU A 257 7.39 -0.35 -3.00
N PRO A 258 7.27 -1.66 -2.71
CA PRO A 258 7.80 -2.69 -3.60
C PRO A 258 7.19 -2.64 -5.00
N GLU A 259 5.86 -2.53 -5.09
CA GLU A 259 5.14 -2.45 -6.36
C GLU A 259 5.41 -1.13 -7.09
N ALA A 260 5.54 -0.03 -6.35
CA ALA A 260 5.95 1.26 -6.92
C ALA A 260 7.32 1.15 -7.59
N ARG A 261 8.28 0.51 -6.91
CA ARG A 261 9.66 0.28 -7.37
C ARG A 261 9.66 -0.60 -8.63
N GLU A 262 8.94 -1.71 -8.63
CA GLU A 262 8.84 -2.60 -9.80
C GLU A 262 8.26 -1.86 -11.02
N ALA A 263 7.17 -1.12 -10.83
CA ALA A 263 6.57 -0.31 -11.89
C ALA A 263 7.53 0.77 -12.42
N ALA A 264 8.32 1.39 -11.54
CA ALA A 264 9.26 2.45 -11.93
C ALA A 264 10.45 1.88 -12.71
N GLN A 265 10.95 0.71 -12.31
CA GLN A 265 12.00 -0.02 -13.04
C GLN A 265 11.50 -0.43 -14.43
N ALA A 266 10.28 -0.97 -14.52
CA ALA A 266 9.66 -1.30 -15.79
C ALA A 266 9.50 -0.06 -16.69
N ALA A 267 9.12 1.08 -16.13
CA ALA A 267 9.00 2.34 -16.87
C ALA A 267 10.35 2.80 -17.45
N VAL A 268 11.44 2.71 -16.67
CA VAL A 268 12.79 3.04 -17.16
C VAL A 268 13.20 2.09 -18.30
N ALA A 269 13.00 0.78 -18.13
CA ALA A 269 13.36 -0.21 -19.13
C ALA A 269 12.57 -0.04 -20.45
N GLU A 270 11.26 0.22 -20.37
CA GLU A 270 10.41 0.49 -21.53
C GLU A 270 10.86 1.77 -22.26
N ALA A 271 11.10 2.86 -21.52
CA ALA A 271 11.56 4.11 -22.11
C ALA A 271 12.93 3.97 -22.81
N GLN A 272 13.83 3.17 -22.25
CA GLN A 272 15.14 2.88 -22.85
C GLN A 272 15.02 2.06 -24.13
N ARG A 273 14.21 0.99 -24.11
CA ARG A 273 13.94 0.16 -25.29
C ARG A 273 13.38 1.00 -26.45
N GLY A 274 12.43 1.88 -26.16
CA GLY A 274 11.84 2.80 -27.12
C GLY A 274 12.69 4.02 -27.50
N THR A 275 13.84 4.23 -26.84
CA THR A 275 14.66 5.46 -26.94
C THR A 275 13.91 6.77 -26.63
N MET A 276 12.91 6.70 -25.75
CA MET A 276 12.08 7.81 -25.29
C MET A 276 12.77 8.59 -24.16
N ARG A 277 13.77 9.42 -24.50
CA ARG A 277 14.68 10.07 -23.52
C ARG A 277 13.99 10.97 -22.49
N LEU A 278 12.90 11.64 -22.86
CA LEU A 278 12.15 12.46 -21.90
C LEU A 278 11.47 11.57 -20.85
N HIS A 279 10.78 10.51 -21.30
CA HIS A 279 10.10 9.56 -20.43
C HIS A 279 11.09 8.77 -19.56
N GLU A 280 12.27 8.42 -20.08
CA GLU A 280 13.33 7.79 -19.26
C GLU A 280 13.72 8.70 -18.09
N ALA A 281 13.94 10.00 -18.34
CA ALA A 281 14.31 10.94 -17.28
C ALA A 281 13.21 11.10 -16.23
N GLN A 282 11.93 11.10 -16.65
CA GLN A 282 10.77 11.16 -15.75
C GLN A 282 10.61 9.87 -14.94
N ALA A 283 10.80 8.70 -15.55
CA ALA A 283 10.75 7.41 -14.85
C ALA A 283 11.86 7.29 -13.79
N ARG A 284 13.08 7.73 -14.11
CA ARG A 284 14.19 7.78 -13.14
C ARG A 284 13.91 8.74 -11.99
N LEU A 285 13.31 9.90 -12.29
CA LEU A 285 12.91 10.85 -11.26
C LEU A 285 11.84 10.24 -10.33
N MET A 286 10.86 9.51 -10.87
CA MET A 286 9.88 8.77 -10.09
C MET A 286 10.55 7.70 -9.22
N TYR A 287 11.49 6.94 -9.80
CA TYR A 287 12.24 5.94 -9.07
C TYR A 287 13.04 6.57 -7.92
N ALA A 288 13.67 7.73 -8.12
CA ALA A 288 14.36 8.44 -7.05
C ALA A 288 13.42 8.82 -5.88
N ARG A 289 12.18 9.23 -6.17
CA ARG A 289 11.17 9.52 -5.13
C ARG A 289 10.80 8.26 -4.33
N ILE A 290 10.63 7.14 -5.02
CA ILE A 290 10.29 5.86 -4.40
C ILE A 290 11.46 5.37 -3.54
N ALA A 291 12.71 5.45 -4.04
CA ALA A 291 13.89 5.08 -3.28
C ALA A 291 14.05 5.91 -2.00
N LEU A 292 13.72 7.22 -2.02
CA LEU A 292 13.68 8.03 -0.79
C LEU A 292 12.63 7.53 0.21
N ALA A 293 11.44 7.16 -0.27
CA ALA A 293 10.38 6.63 0.59
C ALA A 293 10.72 5.26 1.16
N ASP A 294 11.47 4.45 0.41
CA ASP A 294 11.92 3.10 0.78
C ASP A 294 13.20 3.09 1.65
N GLY A 295 13.69 4.28 2.06
CA GLY A 295 14.89 4.38 2.89
C GLY A 295 16.20 4.02 2.17
N ASP A 296 16.24 4.12 0.85
CA ASP A 296 17.41 3.86 0.00
C ASP A 296 18.00 5.19 -0.54
N PRO A 297 18.73 5.97 0.28
CA PRO A 297 19.31 7.24 -0.14
C PRO A 297 20.35 7.06 -1.25
N ALA A 298 21.05 5.93 -1.30
CA ALA A 298 22.03 5.64 -2.33
C ALA A 298 21.35 5.44 -3.70
N GLY A 299 20.27 4.66 -3.76
CA GLY A 299 19.44 4.50 -4.95
C GLY A 299 18.80 5.81 -5.38
N ALA A 300 18.25 6.57 -4.45
CA ALA A 300 17.69 7.89 -4.72
C ALA A 300 18.73 8.84 -5.32
N MET A 301 19.94 8.89 -4.76
CA MET A 301 21.05 9.71 -5.25
C MET A 301 21.45 9.34 -6.69
N ARG A 302 21.57 8.04 -6.99
CA ARG A 302 21.92 7.54 -8.34
C ARG A 302 20.87 7.96 -9.36
N GLU A 303 19.60 7.65 -9.10
CA GLU A 303 18.51 7.91 -10.05
C GLU A 303 18.24 9.40 -10.22
N ALA A 304 18.25 10.19 -9.13
CA ALA A 304 18.10 11.64 -9.21
C ALA A 304 19.25 12.30 -9.99
N THR A 305 20.47 11.80 -9.84
CA THR A 305 21.64 12.32 -10.59
C THR A 305 21.52 12.02 -12.08
N ALA A 306 21.14 10.78 -12.44
CA ALA A 306 20.93 10.40 -13.83
C ALA A 306 19.79 11.22 -14.48
N ALA A 307 18.66 11.38 -13.78
CA ALA A 307 17.55 12.22 -14.22
C ALA A 307 18.00 13.67 -14.43
N ARG A 308 18.72 14.26 -13.46
CA ARG A 308 19.23 15.64 -13.55
C ARG A 308 20.15 15.85 -14.76
N GLN A 309 21.10 14.94 -14.98
CA GLN A 309 22.01 15.00 -16.14
C GLN A 309 21.24 14.88 -17.47
N SER A 310 20.19 14.05 -17.50
CA SER A 310 19.34 13.92 -18.68
C SER A 310 18.55 15.21 -18.95
N PHE A 311 17.85 15.75 -17.96
CA PHE A 311 17.09 17.00 -18.11
C PHE A 311 17.98 18.20 -18.44
N ALA A 312 19.17 18.30 -17.84
CA ALA A 312 20.11 19.38 -18.13
C ALA A 312 20.58 19.35 -19.59
N ARG A 313 20.94 18.18 -20.13
CA ARG A 313 21.31 18.01 -21.56
C ARG A 313 20.17 18.40 -22.51
N GLN A 314 18.94 18.17 -22.07
CA GLN A 314 17.73 18.50 -22.82
C GLN A 314 17.26 19.95 -22.60
N ARG A 315 17.92 20.73 -21.74
CA ARG A 315 17.53 22.10 -21.34
C ARG A 315 16.13 22.20 -20.69
N PHE A 316 15.67 21.14 -20.01
CA PHE A 316 14.43 21.13 -19.24
C PHE A 316 14.67 21.69 -17.82
N ARG A 317 14.64 23.02 -17.66
CA ARG A 317 14.98 23.70 -16.40
C ARG A 317 14.09 23.28 -15.21
N PRO A 318 12.73 23.28 -15.29
CA PRO A 318 11.89 22.90 -14.14
C PRO A 318 12.19 21.50 -13.60
N TRP A 319 12.39 20.54 -14.49
CA TRP A 319 12.69 19.15 -14.13
C TRP A 319 14.12 18.94 -13.66
N THR A 320 15.06 19.77 -14.11
CA THR A 320 16.44 19.80 -13.58
C THR A 320 16.44 20.23 -12.12
N ALA A 321 15.67 21.27 -11.76
CA ALA A 321 15.51 21.74 -10.38
C ALA A 321 14.85 20.66 -9.49
N MET A 322 13.81 19.97 -9.99
CA MET A 322 13.17 18.87 -9.27
C MET A 322 14.14 17.71 -8.99
N ALA A 323 14.92 17.29 -10.00
CA ALA A 323 15.92 16.25 -9.83
C ALA A 323 17.03 16.67 -8.85
N GLN A 324 17.44 17.93 -8.88
CA GLN A 324 18.40 18.49 -7.92
C GLN A 324 17.85 18.52 -6.49
N TYR A 325 16.55 18.81 -6.31
CA TYR A 325 15.91 18.73 -5.00
C TYR A 325 15.93 17.31 -4.43
N LEU A 326 15.54 16.30 -5.22
CA LEU A 326 15.59 14.90 -4.75
C LEU A 326 17.02 14.46 -4.44
N ARG A 327 18.01 14.94 -5.20
CA ARG A 327 19.43 14.71 -4.92
C ARG A 327 19.83 15.28 -3.54
N LEU A 328 19.39 16.50 -3.21
CA LEU A 328 19.66 17.14 -1.91
C LEU A 328 18.95 16.46 -0.73
N ARG A 329 17.78 15.86 -0.98
CA ARG A 329 17.10 15.01 0.01
C ARG A 329 17.86 13.71 0.27
N ALA A 330 18.36 13.08 -0.79
CA ALA A 330 19.12 11.84 -0.72
C ALA A 330 20.54 12.03 -0.17
N ASP A 331 21.06 13.26 -0.23
CA ASP A 331 22.37 13.60 0.29
C ASP A 331 22.42 13.33 1.80
N THR A 332 23.38 12.56 2.25
CA THR A 332 23.66 12.36 3.68
C THR A 332 24.99 12.98 4.06
N ALA A 333 25.75 13.49 3.09
CA ALA A 333 27.04 14.12 3.28
C ALA A 333 26.89 15.65 3.36
N GLY A 334 27.84 16.30 4.03
CA GLY A 334 27.88 17.76 4.16
C GLY A 334 27.22 18.31 5.43
N THR A 335 27.59 19.54 5.79
CA THR A 335 27.11 20.17 7.02
C THR A 335 25.62 20.54 6.90
N PRO A 336 24.84 20.45 8.00
CA PRO A 336 23.43 20.85 8.00
C PRO A 336 23.21 22.27 7.46
N ALA A 337 24.14 23.18 7.72
CA ALA A 337 24.06 24.56 7.24
C ALA A 337 24.23 24.71 5.72
N ALA A 338 25.17 24.00 5.11
CA ALA A 338 25.35 24.02 3.67
C ALA A 338 24.15 23.40 2.95
N ARG A 339 23.65 22.27 3.49
CA ARG A 339 22.46 21.58 2.97
C ARG A 339 21.23 22.46 3.05
N LEU A 340 20.98 23.12 4.17
CA LEU A 340 19.85 24.03 4.35
C LEU A 340 19.86 25.16 3.30
N ARG A 341 21.02 25.81 3.07
CA ARG A 341 21.16 26.85 2.04
C ARG A 341 20.85 26.31 0.65
N ALA A 342 21.39 25.14 0.30
CA ALA A 342 21.15 24.52 -1.01
C ALA A 342 19.66 24.15 -1.21
N VAL A 343 18.99 23.64 -0.16
CA VAL A 343 17.56 23.31 -0.21
C VAL A 343 16.69 24.56 -0.34
N ARG A 344 17.01 25.66 0.37
CA ARG A 344 16.30 26.94 0.22
C ARG A 344 16.49 27.51 -1.20
N ALA A 345 17.69 27.42 -1.76
CA ALA A 345 17.96 27.88 -3.13
C ALA A 345 17.16 27.08 -4.17
N VAL A 346 17.16 25.75 -4.10
CA VAL A 346 16.37 24.93 -5.05
C VAL A 346 14.86 25.12 -4.85
N ALA A 347 14.40 25.41 -3.62
CA ALA A 347 13.00 25.73 -3.38
C ALA A 347 12.55 27.04 -4.06
N ALA A 348 13.43 28.05 -4.11
CA ALA A 348 13.18 29.27 -4.88
C ALA A 348 13.16 28.99 -6.38
N GLU A 349 14.15 28.23 -6.88
CA GLU A 349 14.20 27.84 -8.29
C GLU A 349 12.96 27.06 -8.74
N LEU A 350 12.45 26.14 -7.91
CA LEU A 350 11.21 25.40 -8.17
C LEU A 350 9.98 26.32 -8.22
N ALA A 351 9.94 27.35 -7.36
CA ALA A 351 8.85 28.33 -7.36
C ALA A 351 8.87 29.17 -8.65
N ASP A 352 10.05 29.67 -9.03
CA ASP A 352 10.26 30.45 -10.26
C ASP A 352 9.97 29.63 -11.52
N ALA A 353 10.22 28.31 -11.47
CA ALA A 353 9.92 27.37 -12.54
C ALA A 353 8.45 26.94 -12.60
N GLY A 354 7.57 27.52 -11.77
CA GLY A 354 6.13 27.21 -11.79
C GLY A 354 5.76 25.87 -11.16
N LEU A 355 6.58 25.33 -10.25
CA LEU A 355 6.34 24.06 -9.54
C LEU A 355 6.06 24.30 -8.05
N PRO A 356 4.93 24.93 -7.67
CA PRO A 356 4.67 25.38 -6.31
C PRO A 356 4.56 24.23 -5.29
N ALA A 357 4.03 23.07 -5.69
CA ALA A 357 3.93 21.90 -4.81
C ALA A 357 5.32 21.36 -4.44
N ALA A 358 6.24 21.32 -5.41
CA ALA A 358 7.61 20.89 -5.20
C ALA A 358 8.43 21.90 -4.39
N ALA A 359 8.25 23.19 -4.68
CA ALA A 359 8.84 24.27 -3.90
C ALA A 359 8.40 24.20 -2.44
N LEU A 360 7.10 23.93 -2.20
CA LEU A 360 6.58 23.74 -0.85
C LEU A 360 7.21 22.50 -0.18
N ASP A 361 7.29 21.37 -0.87
CA ASP A 361 7.95 20.17 -0.34
C ASP A 361 9.42 20.45 0.07
N ALA A 362 10.14 21.20 -0.77
CA ALA A 362 11.50 21.62 -0.48
C ALA A 362 11.60 22.55 0.74
N ARG A 363 10.65 23.48 0.91
CA ARG A 363 10.56 24.34 2.10
C ARG A 363 10.23 23.55 3.37
N LEU A 364 9.35 22.56 3.29
CA LEU A 364 9.07 21.67 4.42
C LEU A 364 10.32 20.88 4.83
N PHE A 365 11.11 20.42 3.86
CA PHE A 365 12.38 19.76 4.13
C PHE A 365 13.42 20.74 4.71
N ALA A 366 13.55 21.95 4.18
CA ALA A 366 14.39 23.00 4.76
C ALA A 366 14.00 23.30 6.22
N ALA A 367 12.70 23.41 6.52
CA ALA A 367 12.21 23.61 7.87
C ALA A 367 12.66 22.49 8.83
N SER A 368 12.65 21.23 8.40
CA SER A 368 13.15 20.12 9.20
C SER A 368 14.66 20.19 9.47
N LEU A 369 15.44 20.70 8.51
CA LEU A 369 16.89 20.91 8.67
C LEU A 369 17.22 22.15 9.51
N ALA A 370 16.31 23.13 9.57
CA ALA A 370 16.47 24.36 10.32
C ALA A 370 16.08 24.23 11.81
N ALA A 371 15.52 23.09 12.23
CA ALA A 371 15.18 22.83 13.62
C ALA A 371 16.41 23.03 14.53
N GLY A 372 16.31 23.97 15.48
CA GLY A 372 17.40 24.35 16.38
C GLY A 372 18.20 25.59 15.94
N ARG A 373 17.79 26.28 14.87
CA ARG A 373 18.46 27.49 14.36
C ARG A 373 17.60 28.75 14.51
N PRO A 374 18.21 29.92 14.78
CA PRO A 374 17.48 31.17 15.02
C PRO A 374 16.79 31.73 13.76
N ASP A 375 17.19 31.32 12.56
CA ASP A 375 16.69 31.82 11.27
C ASP A 375 15.47 31.04 10.72
N ALA A 376 14.73 30.33 11.57
CA ALA A 376 13.64 29.43 11.15
C ALA A 376 12.23 30.06 11.11
N ALA A 377 12.09 31.34 11.46
CA ALA A 377 10.80 32.02 11.57
C ALA A 377 10.03 32.11 10.23
N GLU A 378 10.75 32.39 9.14
CA GLU A 378 10.13 32.48 7.80
C GLU A 378 9.68 31.11 7.29
N ASP A 379 10.46 30.06 7.55
CA ASP A 379 10.09 28.68 7.23
C ASP A 379 8.83 28.25 8.00
N LEU A 380 8.72 28.62 9.29
CA LEU A 380 7.53 28.32 10.10
C LEU A 380 6.25 28.93 9.51
N ARG A 381 6.30 30.18 9.01
CA ARG A 381 5.16 30.87 8.42
C ARG A 381 4.63 30.15 7.17
N VAL A 382 5.54 29.73 6.29
CA VAL A 382 5.19 28.96 5.08
C VAL A 382 4.58 27.60 5.45
N VAL A 383 5.22 26.89 6.38
CA VAL A 383 4.79 25.57 6.86
C VAL A 383 3.38 25.62 7.48
N LEU A 384 3.09 26.62 8.33
CA LEU A 384 1.78 26.76 8.97
C LEU A 384 0.63 27.00 7.99
N THR A 385 0.92 27.72 6.90
CA THR A 385 -0.07 27.93 5.82
C THR A 385 -0.36 26.61 5.10
N ALA A 386 0.69 25.84 4.79
CA ALA A 386 0.57 24.54 4.16
C ALA A 386 -0.14 23.49 5.04
N GLY A 387 0.01 23.52 6.37
CA GLY A 387 -0.70 22.61 7.28
C GLY A 387 -2.24 22.69 7.19
N ARG A 388 -2.77 23.78 6.62
CA ARG A 388 -4.23 24.03 6.52
C ARG A 388 -4.85 23.61 5.18
N ARG A 389 -4.06 23.43 4.12
CA ARG A 389 -4.56 23.20 2.75
C ARG A 389 -3.77 22.10 2.04
N GLY A 390 -4.38 21.44 1.06
CA GLY A 390 -3.73 20.40 0.25
C GLY A 390 -3.86 18.98 0.81
N PRO A 391 -3.17 17.99 0.19
CA PRO A 391 -3.27 16.58 0.53
C PRO A 391 -2.90 16.25 1.98
N ALA A 392 -3.48 15.18 2.53
CA ALA A 392 -3.30 14.78 3.92
C ALA A 392 -1.83 14.56 4.32
N ALA A 393 -1.06 13.83 3.50
CA ALA A 393 0.35 13.57 3.74
C ALA A 393 1.20 14.87 3.80
N LEU A 394 0.92 15.82 2.91
CA LEU A 394 1.60 17.11 2.88
C LEU A 394 1.28 17.94 4.14
N ARG A 395 0.01 18.00 4.51
CA ARG A 395 -0.44 18.69 5.74
C ARG A 395 0.17 18.08 6.98
N ALA A 396 0.25 16.75 7.07
CA ALA A 396 0.87 16.04 8.19
C ALA A 396 2.36 16.37 8.33
N ARG A 397 3.10 16.36 7.23
CA ARG A 397 4.52 16.77 7.19
C ARG A 397 4.71 18.24 7.55
N ALA A 398 3.80 19.10 7.13
CA ALA A 398 3.81 20.49 7.54
C ALA A 398 3.59 20.65 9.05
N TRP A 399 2.62 19.93 9.63
CA TRP A 399 2.42 19.94 11.08
C TRP A 399 3.61 19.38 11.86
N HIS A 400 4.30 18.37 11.32
CA HIS A 400 5.53 17.84 11.90
C HIS A 400 6.66 18.86 11.88
N ALA A 401 6.93 19.49 10.73
CA ALA A 401 7.92 20.56 10.63
C ALA A 401 7.60 21.72 11.59
N ALA A 402 6.32 22.12 11.69
CA ALA A 402 5.90 23.14 12.65
C ALA A 402 6.12 22.72 14.11
N ALA A 403 6.02 21.42 14.42
CA ALA A 403 6.32 20.91 15.75
C ALA A 403 7.82 20.99 16.07
N LEU A 404 8.67 20.58 15.13
CA LEU A 404 10.13 20.65 15.28
C LEU A 404 10.61 22.09 15.49
N LEU A 405 10.09 23.04 14.71
CA LEU A 405 10.44 24.45 14.84
C LEU A 405 9.97 25.06 16.17
N ARG A 406 8.78 24.70 16.65
CA ARG A 406 8.29 25.16 17.96
C ARG A 406 9.07 24.57 19.12
N ASP A 407 9.41 23.28 19.06
CA ASP A 407 10.23 22.62 20.08
C ASP A 407 11.62 23.28 20.17
N ALA A 408 12.24 23.55 19.01
CA ALA A 408 13.50 24.29 18.92
C ALA A 408 13.44 25.71 19.51
N ALA A 409 12.28 26.36 19.44
CA ALA A 409 12.04 27.67 20.04
C ALA A 409 11.65 27.62 21.53
N GLY A 410 11.63 26.43 22.15
CA GLY A 410 11.22 26.23 23.54
C GLY A 410 9.70 26.12 23.78
N ASP A 411 8.87 26.26 22.74
CA ASP A 411 7.41 26.10 22.83
C ASP A 411 7.00 24.62 22.74
N THR A 412 7.32 23.84 23.77
CA THR A 412 6.96 22.40 23.85
C THR A 412 5.44 22.19 23.78
N ALA A 413 4.65 23.10 24.34
CA ALA A 413 3.19 23.00 24.36
C ALA A 413 2.61 23.18 22.93
N GLY A 414 3.09 24.17 22.20
CA GLY A 414 2.73 24.38 20.81
C GLY A 414 3.27 23.30 19.87
N ALA A 415 4.45 22.75 20.15
CA ALA A 415 4.97 21.58 19.44
C ALA A 415 4.01 20.39 19.58
N ARG A 416 3.58 20.07 20.80
CA ARG A 416 2.57 19.02 21.05
C ARG A 416 1.26 19.30 20.32
N ARG A 417 0.72 20.53 20.38
CA ARG A 417 -0.51 20.89 19.64
C ARG A 417 -0.36 20.69 18.12
N ALA A 418 0.80 21.02 17.56
CA ALA A 418 1.09 20.83 16.15
C ALA A 418 1.12 19.33 15.77
N LEU A 419 1.81 18.51 16.55
CA LEU A 419 1.80 17.05 16.36
C LEU A 419 0.38 16.49 16.41
N LEU A 420 -0.44 16.95 17.36
CA LEU A 420 -1.83 16.52 17.47
C LEU A 420 -2.68 16.94 16.28
N ALA A 421 -2.45 18.13 15.73
CA ALA A 421 -3.08 18.57 14.50
C ALA A 421 -2.70 17.70 13.30
N GLY A 422 -1.41 17.36 13.15
CA GLY A 422 -0.91 16.47 12.09
C GLY A 422 -1.56 15.09 12.13
N ILE A 423 -1.59 14.47 13.31
CA ILE A 423 -2.21 13.15 13.49
C ILE A 423 -3.72 13.20 13.19
N ARG A 424 -4.46 14.25 13.60
CA ARG A 424 -5.89 14.37 13.26
C ARG A 424 -6.15 14.39 11.76
N VAL A 425 -5.24 14.97 10.97
CA VAL A 425 -5.34 14.94 9.51
C VAL A 425 -5.20 13.52 8.99
N LEU A 426 -4.27 12.74 9.55
CA LEU A 426 -4.04 11.36 9.14
C LEU A 426 -5.12 10.40 9.64
N ASP A 427 -5.70 10.64 10.81
CA ASP A 427 -6.84 9.87 11.32
C ASP A 427 -8.03 10.01 10.36
N ALA A 428 -8.34 11.22 9.91
CA ALA A 428 -9.40 11.46 8.93
C ALA A 428 -9.10 10.83 7.56
N TYR A 429 -7.83 10.87 7.13
CA TYR A 429 -7.40 10.22 5.89
C TYR A 429 -7.54 8.69 5.95
N GLN A 430 -7.03 8.06 7.01
CA GLN A 430 -7.10 6.61 7.19
C GLN A 430 -8.54 6.13 7.35
N ALA A 431 -9.40 6.89 8.06
CA ALA A 431 -10.82 6.57 8.20
C ALA A 431 -11.59 6.64 6.88
N ALA A 432 -11.14 7.43 5.91
CA ALA A 432 -11.75 7.50 4.57
C ALA A 432 -11.43 6.27 3.70
N LEU A 433 -10.32 5.58 3.98
CA LEU A 433 -9.92 4.37 3.26
C LEU A 433 -10.75 3.18 3.73
N GLY A 434 -11.22 2.35 2.81
CA GLY A 434 -12.01 1.17 3.16
C GLY A 434 -11.19 -0.10 3.38
N ALA A 435 -10.15 -0.29 2.58
CA ALA A 435 -9.30 -1.48 2.62
C ALA A 435 -8.30 -1.45 3.79
N THR A 436 -8.24 -2.54 4.55
CA THR A 436 -7.29 -2.72 5.67
C THR A 436 -5.85 -2.53 5.24
N GLU A 437 -5.46 -3.08 4.07
CA GLU A 437 -4.11 -2.92 3.52
C GLU A 437 -3.73 -1.44 3.37
N LEU A 438 -4.59 -0.64 2.73
CA LEU A 438 -4.35 0.80 2.54
C LEU A 438 -4.35 1.56 3.89
N ARG A 439 -5.21 1.18 4.84
CA ARG A 439 -5.24 1.79 6.17
C ARG A 439 -3.95 1.55 6.93
N SER A 440 -3.47 0.31 6.97
CA SER A 440 -2.23 -0.05 7.67
C SER A 440 -1.03 0.65 7.06
N LEU A 441 -0.95 0.71 5.72
CA LEU A 441 0.14 1.37 5.01
C LEU A 441 0.13 2.90 5.16
N ALA A 442 -1.05 3.52 5.25
CA ALA A 442 -1.18 4.96 5.56
C ALA A 442 -0.60 5.36 6.93
N GLY A 443 -0.35 4.39 7.83
CA GLY A 443 0.34 4.58 9.09
C GLY A 443 1.75 5.18 8.96
N SER A 444 2.42 4.99 7.81
CA SER A 444 3.76 5.53 7.57
C SER A 444 3.84 7.05 7.66
N TYR A 445 2.80 7.76 7.23
CA TYR A 445 2.77 9.22 7.31
C TYR A 445 2.77 9.75 8.74
N ALA A 446 2.41 8.93 9.72
CA ALA A 446 2.33 9.32 11.12
C ALA A 446 3.62 9.00 11.91
N ALA A 447 4.53 8.20 11.37
CA ALA A 447 5.68 7.67 12.11
C ALA A 447 6.52 8.80 12.75
N ASP A 448 6.91 9.80 11.95
CA ASP A 448 7.72 10.92 12.43
C ASP A 448 7.00 11.77 13.49
N LEU A 449 5.69 11.97 13.33
CA LEU A 449 4.85 12.71 14.28
C LEU A 449 4.82 12.01 15.65
N ILE A 450 4.69 10.67 15.63
CA ILE A 450 4.60 9.85 16.85
C ILE A 450 5.94 9.74 17.54
N THR A 451 7.01 9.42 16.81
CA THR A 451 8.37 9.38 17.35
C THR A 451 8.73 10.71 18.02
N THR A 452 8.39 11.84 17.38
CA THR A 452 8.61 13.16 17.97
C THR A 452 7.78 13.37 19.25
N GLY A 453 6.51 12.95 19.25
CA GLY A 453 5.63 13.03 20.42
C GLY A 453 6.15 12.21 21.61
N VAL A 454 6.57 10.97 21.36
CA VAL A 454 7.20 10.09 22.36
C VAL A 454 8.49 10.70 22.89
N ARG A 455 9.35 11.26 22.01
CA ARG A 455 10.58 11.94 22.41
C ARG A 455 10.32 13.13 23.35
N LEU A 456 9.27 13.93 23.07
CA LEU A 456 8.84 15.03 23.93
C LEU A 456 8.25 14.55 25.26
N ALA A 457 7.69 13.35 25.32
CA ALA A 457 7.18 12.75 26.56
C ALA A 457 8.31 12.18 27.43
N LEU A 458 9.28 11.49 26.81
CA LEU A 458 10.49 10.97 27.46
C LEU A 458 11.30 12.10 28.09
N ARG A 459 11.57 13.19 27.35
CA ARG A 459 12.24 14.40 27.88
C ARG A 459 11.51 15.01 29.08
N GLY A 460 10.19 14.88 29.11
CA GLY A 460 9.36 15.39 30.21
C GLY A 460 9.27 14.46 31.43
N GLY A 461 9.83 13.24 31.39
CA GLY A 461 9.84 12.30 32.51
C GLY A 461 8.46 11.80 32.94
N ARG A 462 7.47 11.74 32.04
CA ARG A 462 6.08 11.33 32.37
C ARG A 462 5.72 10.00 31.70
N PRO A 463 5.80 8.84 32.41
CA PRO A 463 5.52 7.52 31.86
C PRO A 463 4.15 7.41 31.17
N ALA A 464 3.09 7.93 31.81
CA ALA A 464 1.74 7.95 31.24
C ALA A 464 1.67 8.73 29.91
N GLY A 465 2.49 9.77 29.75
CA GLY A 465 2.59 10.53 28.50
C GLY A 465 3.27 9.72 27.40
N VAL A 466 4.29 8.92 27.72
CA VAL A 466 4.98 8.05 26.77
C VAL A 466 4.00 7.00 26.22
N LEU A 467 3.30 6.30 27.11
CA LEU A 467 2.25 5.34 26.76
C LEU A 467 1.19 5.98 25.86
N TRP A 468 0.68 7.14 26.26
CA TRP A 468 -0.36 7.83 25.51
C TRP A 468 0.06 8.24 24.10
N TRP A 469 1.31 8.68 23.91
CA TRP A 469 1.81 9.02 22.58
C TRP A 469 2.02 7.79 21.70
N ALA A 470 2.53 6.68 22.26
CA ALA A 470 2.72 5.42 21.55
C ALA A 470 1.37 4.83 21.08
N GLU A 471 0.37 4.82 21.96
CA GLU A 471 -0.95 4.24 21.73
C GLU A 471 -1.84 5.02 20.75
N ARG A 472 -1.46 6.26 20.43
CA ARG A 472 -2.28 7.14 19.60
C ARG A 472 -2.36 6.69 18.15
N ARG A 473 -1.35 5.98 17.67
CA ARG A 473 -1.29 5.49 16.29
C ARG A 473 -0.93 4.00 16.16
N ARG A 474 -0.67 3.33 17.27
CA ARG A 474 -0.49 1.88 17.31
C ARG A 474 -1.80 1.18 16.95
N ALA A 475 -1.73 0.25 16.01
CA ALA A 475 -2.86 -0.59 15.56
C ALA A 475 -4.18 0.18 15.32
N VAL A 476 -4.14 1.34 14.66
CA VAL A 476 -5.35 2.14 14.39
C VAL A 476 -6.22 1.46 13.35
N ALA A 477 -5.62 0.80 12.35
CA ALA A 477 -6.37 0.08 11.33
C ALA A 477 -7.27 -1.01 11.94
N LEU A 478 -6.82 -1.66 13.03
CA LEU A 478 -7.58 -2.69 13.75
C LEU A 478 -8.76 -2.12 14.56
N ARG A 479 -8.80 -0.80 14.81
CA ARG A 479 -9.91 -0.15 15.53
C ARG A 479 -10.99 0.40 14.59
N LEU A 480 -10.81 0.21 13.28
CA LEU A 480 -11.75 0.61 12.25
C LEU A 480 -12.36 -0.65 11.63
N PRO A 481 -13.70 -0.77 11.58
CA PRO A 481 -14.31 -1.94 10.95
C PRO A 481 -13.92 -1.98 9.47
N PRO A 482 -13.54 -3.15 8.92
CA PRO A 482 -13.27 -3.28 7.49
C PRO A 482 -14.57 -2.99 6.72
N THR A 483 -14.43 -2.36 5.56
CA THR A 483 -15.57 -2.02 4.71
C THR A 483 -15.61 -2.94 3.52
N ARG A 484 -16.81 -3.34 3.10
CA ARG A 484 -16.99 -4.22 1.95
C ARG A 484 -16.84 -3.43 0.64
N PRO A 485 -16.23 -4.04 -0.40
CA PRO A 485 -16.17 -3.38 -1.70
C PRO A 485 -17.57 -3.28 -2.35
N PRO A 486 -17.80 -2.31 -3.26
CA PRO A 486 -19.11 -2.12 -3.90
C PRO A 486 -19.63 -3.34 -4.68
N ARG A 487 -18.73 -4.24 -5.12
CA ARG A 487 -19.05 -5.47 -5.85
C ARG A 487 -18.53 -6.68 -5.08
N GLU A 488 -19.23 -7.05 -4.00
CA GLU A 488 -18.85 -8.18 -3.13
C GLU A 488 -18.87 -9.53 -3.87
N ASP A 489 -19.83 -9.74 -4.78
CA ASP A 489 -19.95 -10.98 -5.56
C ASP A 489 -18.73 -11.23 -6.46
N ASP A 490 -18.19 -10.16 -7.07
CA ASP A 490 -16.98 -10.24 -7.89
C ASP A 490 -15.76 -10.64 -7.05
N LEU A 491 -15.64 -10.10 -5.83
CA LEU A 491 -14.56 -10.46 -4.90
C LEU A 491 -14.68 -11.95 -4.49
N ALA A 492 -15.90 -12.40 -4.18
CA ALA A 492 -16.15 -13.80 -3.86
C ALA A 492 -15.76 -14.73 -5.02
N ALA A 493 -16.13 -14.36 -6.26
CA ALA A 493 -15.77 -15.13 -7.45
C ALA A 493 -14.24 -15.19 -7.69
N ASP A 494 -13.52 -14.09 -7.48
CA ASP A 494 -12.05 -14.09 -7.59
C ASP A 494 -11.39 -14.93 -6.48
N LEU A 495 -11.93 -14.93 -5.24
CA LEU A 495 -11.48 -15.82 -4.15
C LEU A 495 -11.72 -17.30 -4.46
N ASP A 496 -12.88 -17.65 -5.03
CA ASP A 496 -13.15 -19.02 -5.49
C ASP A 496 -12.22 -19.45 -6.62
N ARG A 497 -11.88 -18.52 -7.52
CA ARG A 497 -10.89 -18.78 -8.58
C ARG A 497 -9.49 -18.99 -8.01
N LEU A 498 -9.09 -18.23 -6.99
CA LEU A 498 -7.81 -18.42 -6.29
C LEU A 498 -7.75 -19.82 -5.65
N ARG A 499 -8.85 -20.26 -5.04
CA ARG A 499 -9.00 -21.61 -4.47
C ARG A 499 -8.84 -22.71 -5.52
N GLY A 500 -9.54 -22.59 -6.65
CA GLY A 500 -9.41 -23.54 -7.76
C GLY A 500 -7.96 -23.66 -8.29
N LEU A 501 -7.24 -22.54 -8.37
CA LEU A 501 -5.83 -22.53 -8.78
C LEU A 501 -4.88 -23.17 -7.76
N ALA A 502 -5.15 -22.99 -6.45
CA ALA A 502 -4.36 -23.58 -5.38
C ALA A 502 -4.57 -25.11 -5.28
N SER A 503 -5.82 -25.57 -5.41
CA SER A 503 -6.18 -26.99 -5.35
C SER A 503 -5.61 -27.81 -6.52
N ALA A 504 -5.35 -27.19 -7.66
CA ALA A 504 -4.69 -27.82 -8.80
C ALA A 504 -3.17 -28.05 -8.60
N ALA A 505 -2.53 -27.44 -7.59
CA ALA A 505 -1.12 -27.67 -7.25
C ALA A 505 -0.91 -27.74 -5.73
N PRO A 506 -1.19 -28.89 -5.08
CA PRO A 506 -0.94 -29.09 -3.67
C PRO A 506 0.57 -28.95 -3.37
N GLY A 507 0.95 -27.87 -2.66
CA GLY A 507 2.35 -27.51 -2.39
C GLY A 507 2.82 -26.19 -3.01
N GLY A 508 1.95 -25.53 -3.80
CA GLY A 508 2.21 -24.25 -4.45
C GLY A 508 3.06 -24.35 -5.72
N PRO A 509 3.06 -23.31 -6.57
CA PRO A 509 3.82 -23.32 -7.82
C PRO A 509 5.33 -23.31 -7.56
N ARG A 510 6.09 -24.21 -8.21
CA ARG A 510 7.56 -24.22 -8.11
C ARG A 510 8.18 -23.22 -9.09
N PRO A 511 9.09 -22.33 -8.64
CA PRO A 511 9.78 -21.40 -9.54
C PRO A 511 10.48 -22.16 -10.69
N GLY A 512 10.20 -21.74 -11.93
CA GLY A 512 10.81 -22.31 -13.14
C GLY A 512 10.02 -23.42 -13.85
N ARG A 513 9.31 -24.30 -13.12
CA ARG A 513 8.49 -25.38 -13.72
C ARG A 513 7.02 -25.00 -13.93
N ASP A 514 6.45 -24.20 -13.03
CA ASP A 514 5.01 -23.88 -13.02
C ASP A 514 4.72 -22.39 -13.32
N GLY A 515 5.55 -21.77 -14.16
CA GLY A 515 5.51 -20.32 -14.40
C GLY A 515 4.18 -19.80 -14.96
N GLY A 516 3.41 -20.64 -15.67
CA GLY A 516 2.05 -20.30 -16.11
C GLY A 516 1.06 -20.17 -14.95
N GLN A 517 1.07 -21.14 -14.03
CA GLN A 517 0.18 -21.17 -12.86
C GLN A 517 0.52 -20.08 -11.86
N TRP A 518 1.82 -19.81 -11.62
CA TRP A 518 2.24 -18.70 -10.77
C TRP A 518 1.76 -17.33 -11.30
N ARG A 519 1.88 -17.11 -12.62
CA ARG A 519 1.36 -15.89 -13.26
C ARG A 519 -0.16 -15.79 -13.16
N ALA A 520 -0.88 -16.89 -13.35
CA ALA A 520 -2.34 -16.92 -13.20
C ALA A 520 -2.78 -16.59 -11.76
N GLN A 521 -2.12 -17.19 -10.76
CA GLN A 521 -2.37 -16.92 -9.35
C GLN A 521 -2.11 -15.46 -9.00
N ARG A 522 -0.92 -14.92 -9.34
CA ARG A 522 -0.57 -13.51 -9.13
C ARG A 522 -1.58 -12.55 -9.77
N ALA A 523 -2.06 -12.88 -10.98
CA ALA A 523 -3.07 -12.09 -11.66
C ALA A 523 -4.42 -12.09 -10.92
N VAL A 524 -4.82 -13.21 -10.29
CA VAL A 524 -6.04 -13.27 -9.45
C VAL A 524 -5.84 -12.50 -8.14
N GLU A 525 -4.69 -12.68 -7.49
CA GLU A 525 -4.32 -11.93 -6.28
C GLU A 525 -4.38 -10.42 -6.50
N GLU A 526 -3.80 -9.91 -7.59
CA GLU A 526 -3.85 -8.49 -7.91
C GLU A 526 -5.28 -8.00 -8.18
N ARG A 527 -6.16 -8.82 -8.79
CA ARG A 527 -7.58 -8.47 -8.95
C ARG A 527 -8.30 -8.37 -7.61
N ILE A 528 -8.06 -9.32 -6.70
CA ILE A 528 -8.63 -9.30 -5.34
C ILE A 528 -8.22 -8.01 -4.62
N ARG A 529 -6.92 -7.66 -4.65
CA ARG A 529 -6.39 -6.44 -4.04
C ARG A 529 -7.04 -5.18 -4.61
N ARG A 530 -7.07 -5.03 -5.94
CA ARG A 530 -7.67 -3.87 -6.61
C ARG A 530 -9.14 -3.69 -6.24
N ARG A 531 -9.92 -4.78 -6.21
CA ARG A 531 -11.33 -4.73 -5.80
C ARG A 531 -11.47 -4.31 -4.34
N SER A 532 -10.65 -4.85 -3.45
CA SER A 532 -10.62 -4.47 -2.04
C SER A 532 -10.31 -2.98 -1.88
N TRP A 533 -9.32 -2.45 -2.61
CA TRP A 533 -8.93 -1.04 -2.54
C TRP A 533 -10.01 -0.06 -3.01
N GLN A 534 -10.95 -0.51 -3.85
CA GLN A 534 -12.10 0.30 -4.27
C GLN A 534 -13.19 0.39 -3.18
N ALA A 535 -13.05 -0.33 -2.06
CA ALA A 535 -13.91 -0.15 -0.90
C ALA A 535 -13.73 1.27 -0.35
N ALA A 536 -14.83 2.02 -0.35
CA ALA A 536 -14.92 3.29 0.34
C ALA A 536 -15.58 3.09 1.70
N ALA A 537 -15.12 3.83 2.71
CA ALA A 537 -15.87 3.93 3.95
C ALA A 537 -17.19 4.68 3.69
N THR A 538 -18.31 3.97 3.57
CA THR A 538 -19.64 4.59 3.54
C THR A 538 -19.96 5.17 4.92
N GLY A 539 -20.59 6.35 4.95
CA GLY A 539 -20.83 7.15 6.15
C GLY A 539 -21.27 6.37 7.39
N ALA A 540 -20.72 6.81 8.54
CA ALA A 540 -20.73 6.18 9.88
C ALA A 540 -19.66 5.11 10.16
N ALA A 541 -18.66 4.93 9.29
CA ALA A 541 -17.37 4.42 9.76
C ALA A 541 -16.80 5.44 10.77
N GLY A 542 -16.99 5.19 12.06
CA GLY A 542 -16.63 6.13 13.11
C GLY A 542 -15.16 6.54 13.04
N SER A 543 -14.83 7.72 13.57
CA SER A 543 -13.45 8.06 13.85
C SER A 543 -12.82 6.95 14.71
N PRO A 544 -11.56 6.56 14.48
CA PRO A 544 -10.93 5.55 15.32
C PRO A 544 -11.01 5.99 16.78
N THR A 545 -11.35 5.06 17.67
CA THR A 545 -11.46 5.32 19.11
C THR A 545 -10.12 5.83 19.62
N GLN A 546 -10.05 7.12 19.94
CA GLN A 546 -8.83 7.74 20.43
C GLN A 546 -8.55 7.24 21.85
N PRO A 547 -7.28 7.03 22.23
CA PRO A 547 -6.96 6.74 23.61
C PRO A 547 -7.45 7.91 24.49
N PRO A 548 -8.02 7.62 25.68
CA PRO A 548 -8.37 8.65 26.64
C PRO A 548 -7.14 9.45 27.07
N ARG A 549 -7.33 10.54 27.83
CA ARG A 549 -6.21 11.39 28.28
C ARG A 549 -5.18 10.55 29.07
N PRO A 550 -3.88 10.93 29.10
CA PRO A 550 -2.81 10.09 29.65
C PRO A 550 -3.09 9.47 31.02
N ALA A 551 -3.59 10.26 31.99
CA ALA A 551 -3.91 9.78 33.33
C ALA A 551 -5.12 8.84 33.37
N GLU A 552 -6.13 9.11 32.54
CA GLU A 552 -7.32 8.27 32.45
C GLU A 552 -7.01 6.91 31.81
N LEU A 553 -6.12 6.89 30.79
CA LEU A 553 -5.67 5.65 30.15
C LEU A 553 -5.01 4.70 31.16
N THR A 554 -4.05 5.20 31.94
CA THR A 554 -3.33 4.36 32.91
C THR A 554 -4.21 3.89 34.06
N VAL A 555 -5.17 4.71 34.50
CA VAL A 555 -6.17 4.31 35.50
C VAL A 555 -7.05 3.18 34.96
N ARG A 556 -7.64 3.36 33.78
CA ARG A 556 -8.52 2.35 33.17
C ARG A 556 -7.80 1.04 32.88
N ILE A 557 -6.54 1.09 32.47
CA ILE A 557 -5.71 -0.12 32.30
C ILE A 557 -5.53 -0.83 33.65
N ARG A 558 -5.13 -0.09 34.69
CA ARG A 558 -4.87 -0.64 36.02
C ARG A 558 -6.09 -1.34 36.61
N ASP A 559 -7.26 -0.72 36.49
CA ASP A 559 -8.53 -1.27 36.99
C ASP A 559 -8.87 -2.62 36.35
N ARG A 560 -8.40 -2.88 35.12
CA ARG A 560 -8.64 -4.13 34.37
C ARG A 560 -7.54 -5.17 34.49
N LEU A 561 -6.37 -4.80 35.00
CA LEU A 561 -5.25 -5.73 35.09
C LEU A 561 -5.49 -6.87 36.10
N ALA A 562 -6.27 -6.64 37.16
CA ALA A 562 -6.64 -7.66 38.15
C ALA A 562 -5.43 -8.48 38.66
N GLY A 563 -4.35 -7.79 39.07
CA GLY A 563 -3.09 -8.40 39.54
C GLY A 563 -2.09 -8.78 38.43
N ARG A 564 -2.43 -8.56 37.16
CA ARG A 564 -1.49 -8.65 36.01
C ARG A 564 -0.65 -7.37 35.90
N THR A 565 0.42 -7.44 35.10
CA THR A 565 1.22 -6.28 34.71
C THR A 565 1.17 -6.09 33.19
N LEU A 566 0.95 -4.86 32.74
CA LEU A 566 1.10 -4.49 31.34
C LEU A 566 2.52 -3.98 31.09
N ILE A 567 3.17 -4.46 30.03
CA ILE A 567 4.46 -3.97 29.54
C ILE A 567 4.29 -3.62 28.06
N GLU A 568 4.51 -2.37 27.70
CA GLU A 568 4.50 -1.88 26.32
C GLU A 568 5.90 -1.47 25.88
N LEU A 569 6.34 -2.04 24.77
CA LEU A 569 7.64 -1.75 24.16
C LEU A 569 7.50 -0.63 23.12
N VAL A 570 8.42 0.32 23.13
CA VAL A 570 8.43 1.48 22.23
C VAL A 570 9.84 1.69 21.68
N ASN A 571 10.00 1.65 20.37
CA ASN A 571 11.26 1.98 19.71
C ASN A 571 11.32 3.47 19.39
N VAL A 572 12.36 4.16 19.86
CA VAL A 572 12.61 5.57 19.56
C VAL A 572 14.07 5.70 19.12
N ASP A 573 14.27 6.10 17.86
CA ASP A 573 15.60 6.35 17.28
C ASP A 573 16.59 5.17 17.47
N GLY A 574 16.09 3.93 17.38
CA GLY A 574 16.88 2.70 17.55
C GLY A 574 17.11 2.26 18.99
N THR A 575 16.58 3.01 19.97
CA THR A 575 16.61 2.65 21.40
C THR A 575 15.25 2.12 21.83
N LEU A 576 15.22 0.90 22.34
CA LEU A 576 14.04 0.30 22.92
C LEU A 576 13.78 0.89 24.32
N HIS A 577 12.56 1.33 24.53
CA HIS A 577 12.03 1.72 25.83
C HIS A 577 10.89 0.79 26.19
N ALA A 578 10.63 0.62 27.48
CA ALA A 578 9.45 -0.08 27.97
C ALA A 578 8.69 0.79 28.95
N VAL A 579 7.37 0.84 28.77
CA VAL A 579 6.43 1.44 29.72
C VAL A 579 5.68 0.32 30.41
N ALA A 580 5.76 0.25 31.73
CA ALA A 580 5.09 -0.79 32.50
C ALA A 580 4.00 -0.19 33.39
N VAL A 581 2.81 -0.79 33.40
CA VAL A 581 1.68 -0.43 34.26
C VAL A 581 1.36 -1.63 35.14
N GLY A 582 1.56 -1.46 36.44
CA GLY A 582 1.24 -2.45 37.47
C GLY A 582 0.24 -1.89 38.49
N ALA A 583 0.01 -2.63 39.57
CA ALA A 583 -0.84 -2.18 40.68
C ALA A 583 -0.31 -0.89 41.33
N ASP A 584 1.01 -0.81 41.51
CA ASP A 584 1.67 0.25 42.27
C ASP A 584 1.98 1.51 41.45
N GLY A 585 1.81 1.47 40.12
CA GLY A 585 2.01 2.65 39.29
C GLY A 585 2.33 2.38 37.81
N CYS A 586 2.89 3.42 37.18
CA CYS A 586 3.29 3.44 35.78
C CYS A 586 4.74 3.93 35.69
N VAL A 587 5.64 3.12 35.14
CA VAL A 587 7.08 3.40 35.05
C VAL A 587 7.55 3.33 33.60
N VAL A 588 8.61 4.04 33.26
CA VAL A 588 9.28 3.94 31.95
C VAL A 588 10.77 3.70 32.14
N ARG A 589 11.35 2.77 31.37
CA ARG A 589 12.80 2.49 31.39
C ARG A 589 13.35 2.40 29.97
N PRO A 590 14.55 2.96 29.71
CA PRO A 590 15.32 2.60 28.53
C PRO A 590 15.87 1.17 28.71
N LEU A 591 15.77 0.34 27.68
CA LEU A 591 16.26 -1.04 27.65
C LEU A 591 17.53 -1.20 26.80
N GLY A 592 17.93 -0.15 26.06
CA GLY A 592 19.11 -0.13 25.20
C GLY A 592 18.78 -0.29 23.71
N PRO A 593 19.77 -0.61 22.85
CA PRO A 593 19.56 -0.73 21.42
C PRO A 593 18.54 -1.82 21.07
N VAL A 594 17.57 -1.50 20.20
CA VAL A 594 16.51 -2.44 19.78
C VAL A 594 17.04 -3.65 19.02
N ALA A 595 18.22 -3.54 18.40
CA ALA A 595 18.85 -4.62 17.65
C ALA A 595 19.09 -5.87 18.52
N ALA A 596 19.56 -5.70 19.76
CA ALA A 596 19.90 -6.81 20.64
C ALA A 596 18.70 -7.76 20.91
N PRO A 597 17.54 -7.30 21.41
CA PRO A 597 16.39 -8.20 21.60
C PRO A 597 15.81 -8.72 20.27
N VAL A 598 15.93 -7.99 19.16
CA VAL A 598 15.48 -8.47 17.84
C VAL A 598 16.35 -9.63 17.33
N GLU A 599 17.67 -9.56 17.53
CA GLU A 599 18.61 -10.63 17.22
C GLU A 599 18.30 -11.89 18.04
N GLU A 600 18.09 -11.75 19.36
CA GLU A 600 17.75 -12.87 20.25
C GLU A 600 16.39 -13.48 19.90
N SER A 601 15.39 -12.66 19.54
CA SER A 601 14.09 -13.16 19.05
C SER A 601 14.24 -13.97 17.76
N THR A 602 15.07 -13.48 16.83
CA THR A 602 15.37 -14.18 15.58
C THR A 602 16.06 -15.52 15.84
N LEU A 603 17.06 -15.54 16.74
CA LEU A 603 17.78 -16.74 17.15
C LEU A 603 16.85 -17.74 17.85
N LEU A 604 16.01 -17.29 18.79
CA LEU A 604 15.05 -18.14 19.49
C LEU A 604 14.12 -18.84 18.49
N ARG A 605 13.53 -18.08 17.56
CA ARG A 605 12.63 -18.63 16.53
C ARG A 605 13.34 -19.63 15.63
N PHE A 606 14.56 -19.30 15.18
CA PHE A 606 15.36 -20.19 14.35
C PHE A 606 15.64 -21.52 15.07
N SER A 607 16.08 -21.46 16.32
CA SER A 607 16.43 -22.62 17.13
C SER A 607 15.22 -23.49 17.45
N LEU A 608 14.07 -22.89 17.78
CA LEU A 608 12.82 -23.63 17.99
C LEU A 608 12.32 -24.27 16.69
N ARG A 609 12.35 -23.56 15.55
CA ARG A 609 11.97 -24.14 14.25
C ARG A 609 12.84 -25.34 13.91
N ARG A 610 14.13 -25.32 14.26
CA ARG A 610 15.05 -26.46 14.07
C ARG A 610 14.68 -27.67 14.95
N LEU A 611 14.14 -27.47 16.15
CA LEU A 611 13.66 -28.55 17.02
C LEU A 611 12.33 -29.15 16.54
N LEU A 612 11.52 -28.36 15.84
CA LEU A 612 10.18 -28.73 15.39
C LEU A 612 10.19 -29.46 14.05
N LEU A 613 11.20 -29.19 13.20
CA LEU A 613 11.35 -29.87 11.92
C LEU A 613 11.96 -31.27 12.07
N PRO A 614 11.45 -32.29 11.35
CA PRO A 614 12.04 -33.61 11.35
C PRO A 614 13.44 -33.58 10.69
N GLY A 615 14.41 -34.26 11.31
CA GLY A 615 15.78 -34.39 10.81
C GLY A 615 16.87 -33.85 11.75
N GLY A 616 18.13 -33.99 11.34
CA GLY A 616 19.31 -33.57 12.11
C GLY A 616 19.86 -34.62 13.08
N THR A 617 21.13 -34.46 13.46
CA THR A 617 21.79 -35.34 14.45
C THR A 617 21.41 -34.95 15.87
N ALA A 618 21.58 -35.86 16.84
CA ALA A 618 21.37 -35.57 18.26
C ALA A 618 22.23 -34.38 18.75
N ALA A 619 23.43 -34.19 18.19
CA ALA A 619 24.26 -33.03 18.47
C ALA A 619 23.59 -31.72 18.00
N THR A 620 23.05 -31.69 16.78
CA THR A 620 22.36 -30.49 16.26
C THR A 620 21.10 -30.15 17.05
N ARG A 621 20.34 -31.16 17.51
CA ARG A 621 19.16 -30.93 18.37
C ARG A 621 19.57 -30.36 19.73
N ARG A 622 20.58 -30.92 20.39
CA ARG A 622 21.10 -30.39 21.66
C ARG A 622 21.61 -28.96 21.53
N ALA A 623 22.31 -28.65 20.43
CA ALA A 623 22.78 -27.29 20.15
C ALA A 623 21.62 -26.31 19.94
N ALA A 624 20.59 -26.70 19.17
CA ALA A 624 19.40 -25.88 18.97
C ALA A 624 18.65 -25.64 20.30
N ALA A 625 18.49 -26.67 21.15
CA ALA A 625 17.88 -26.53 22.46
C ALA A 625 18.67 -25.60 23.40
N ALA A 626 20.00 -25.73 23.43
CA ALA A 626 20.86 -24.84 24.20
C ALA A 626 20.77 -23.39 23.70
N SER A 627 20.77 -23.19 22.37
CA SER A 627 20.61 -21.87 21.76
C SER A 627 19.24 -21.26 22.06
N ALA A 628 18.15 -22.03 21.99
CA ALA A 628 16.82 -21.57 22.34
C ALA A 628 16.74 -21.12 23.82
N ARG A 629 17.29 -21.92 24.75
CA ARG A 629 17.35 -21.54 26.18
C ARG A 629 18.16 -20.28 26.41
N HIS A 630 19.31 -20.15 25.74
CA HIS A 630 20.15 -18.95 25.84
C HIS A 630 19.40 -17.71 25.34
N ALA A 631 18.81 -17.78 24.15
CA ALA A 631 18.08 -16.66 23.55
C ALA A 631 16.86 -16.27 24.39
N ALA A 632 16.11 -17.24 24.93
CA ALA A 632 14.97 -16.97 25.83
C ALA A 632 15.42 -16.28 27.13
N HIS A 633 16.53 -16.73 27.73
CA HIS A 633 17.12 -16.09 28.91
C HIS A 633 17.59 -14.66 28.62
N ARG A 634 18.26 -14.46 27.48
CA ARG A 634 18.72 -13.13 27.04
C ARG A 634 17.55 -12.18 26.79
N LEU A 635 16.48 -12.62 26.13
CA LEU A 635 15.26 -11.85 25.95
C LEU A 635 14.62 -11.44 27.28
N ASP A 636 14.56 -12.35 28.24
CA ASP A 636 14.02 -12.07 29.57
C ASP A 636 14.85 -10.98 30.28
N ALA A 637 16.17 -11.14 30.30
CA ALA A 637 17.11 -10.21 30.94
C ALA A 637 17.16 -8.83 30.26
N LEU A 638 16.97 -8.77 28.93
CA LEU A 638 17.00 -7.52 28.18
C LEU A 638 15.68 -6.75 28.25
N VAL A 639 14.55 -7.45 28.45
CA VAL A 639 13.22 -6.84 28.26
C VAL A 639 12.33 -6.93 29.50
N LEU A 640 12.15 -8.13 30.06
CA LEU A 640 11.10 -8.39 31.07
C LEU A 640 11.64 -8.18 32.49
N ALA A 641 12.77 -8.80 32.84
CA ALA A 641 13.34 -8.74 34.19
C ALA A 641 13.58 -7.28 34.66
N PRO A 642 14.17 -6.37 33.85
CA PRO A 642 14.37 -4.98 34.27
C PRO A 642 13.07 -4.24 34.59
N MET A 643 11.95 -4.69 34.02
CA MET A 643 10.65 -4.06 34.22
C MET A 643 9.90 -4.62 35.41
N LEU A 644 10.02 -5.91 35.67
CA LEU A 644 9.50 -6.53 36.87
C LEU A 644 10.21 -6.00 38.11
N ASP A 645 11.54 -5.89 38.07
CA ASP A 645 12.34 -5.32 39.17
C ASP A 645 11.95 -3.87 39.47
N ALA A 646 11.64 -3.08 38.44
CA ALA A 646 11.28 -1.67 38.58
C ALA A 646 9.87 -1.43 39.13
N LEU A 647 8.96 -2.41 39.06
CA LEU A 647 7.59 -2.32 39.58
C LEU A 647 7.45 -2.79 41.03
N GLY A 648 8.46 -3.49 41.58
CA GLY A 648 8.50 -3.96 42.97
C GLY A 648 8.55 -5.49 43.10
N SER A 649 8.63 -5.98 44.35
CA SER A 649 8.89 -7.39 44.69
C SER A 649 7.67 -8.33 44.58
N THR A 650 6.51 -7.86 44.14
CA THR A 650 5.31 -8.70 43.97
C THR A 650 5.33 -9.35 42.58
N VAL A 651 5.45 -10.67 42.57
CA VAL A 651 5.40 -11.51 41.37
C VAL A 651 3.99 -11.40 40.73
N PRO A 652 3.82 -10.82 39.52
CA PRO A 652 2.48 -10.59 38.96
C PRO A 652 1.68 -11.88 38.71
N ALA A 653 0.35 -11.81 38.74
CA ALA A 653 -0.50 -12.97 38.44
C ALA A 653 -0.43 -13.41 36.96
N GLY A 654 0.07 -12.53 36.08
CA GLY A 654 0.24 -12.75 34.66
C GLY A 654 0.71 -11.47 33.96
N LEU A 655 0.96 -11.55 32.65
CA LEU A 655 1.50 -10.43 31.86
C LEU A 655 0.61 -10.10 30.67
N VAL A 656 0.48 -8.81 30.39
CA VAL A 656 -0.05 -8.27 29.13
C VAL A 656 1.12 -7.57 28.43
N LEU A 657 1.64 -8.19 27.38
CA LEU A 657 2.77 -7.66 26.63
C LEU A 657 2.28 -7.01 25.34
N VAL A 658 2.74 -5.80 25.07
CA VAL A 658 2.52 -5.07 23.82
C VAL A 658 3.89 -4.88 23.15
N PRO A 659 4.30 -5.81 22.26
CA PRO A 659 5.62 -5.77 21.62
C PRO A 659 5.83 -4.56 20.70
N ALA A 660 7.05 -4.38 20.19
CA ALA A 660 7.35 -3.38 19.15
C ALA A 660 8.03 -4.05 17.95
N GLY A 661 7.63 -3.66 16.75
CA GLY A 661 8.29 -4.08 15.52
C GLY A 661 8.40 -5.61 15.41
N PRO A 662 9.55 -6.16 14.97
CA PRO A 662 9.74 -7.60 14.81
C PRO A 662 9.50 -8.45 16.07
N LEU A 663 9.49 -7.85 17.26
CA LEU A 663 9.29 -8.58 18.52
C LEU A 663 7.87 -9.13 18.71
N HIS A 664 6.92 -8.78 17.85
CA HIS A 664 5.59 -9.43 17.79
C HIS A 664 5.67 -10.93 17.47
N ALA A 665 6.72 -11.37 16.77
CA ALA A 665 6.90 -12.78 16.41
C ALA A 665 7.56 -13.64 17.51
N THR A 666 7.94 -13.05 18.65
CA THR A 666 8.70 -13.73 19.70
C THR A 666 7.83 -14.74 20.47
N PRO A 667 8.30 -15.98 20.67
CA PRO A 667 7.70 -16.98 21.56
C PRO A 667 7.89 -16.63 23.05
N TRP A 668 7.27 -15.53 23.51
CA TRP A 668 7.44 -14.96 24.85
C TRP A 668 7.12 -15.92 25.99
N ALA A 669 6.24 -16.91 25.76
CA ALA A 669 5.89 -17.92 26.76
C ALA A 669 7.11 -18.71 27.27
N LEU A 670 8.18 -18.82 26.48
CA LEU A 670 9.39 -19.56 26.81
C LEU A 670 10.37 -18.80 27.72
N THR A 671 10.15 -17.51 27.97
CA THR A 671 11.02 -16.73 28.85
C THR A 671 10.74 -17.03 30.32
N ALA A 672 11.74 -16.88 31.19
CA ALA A 672 11.63 -17.21 32.61
C ALA A 672 10.51 -16.44 33.31
N SER A 673 10.32 -15.17 32.96
CA SER A 673 9.26 -14.32 33.52
C SER A 673 7.85 -14.74 33.11
N CYS A 674 7.69 -15.50 32.02
CA CYS A 674 6.39 -15.86 31.43
C CYS A 674 6.04 -17.34 31.58
N TRP A 675 7.02 -18.23 31.70
CA TRP A 675 6.78 -19.68 31.68
C TRP A 675 5.82 -20.12 32.79
N GLY A 676 4.77 -20.85 32.41
CA GLY A 676 3.72 -21.33 33.32
C GLY A 676 2.79 -20.24 33.87
N ARG A 677 2.89 -19.00 33.39
CA ARG A 677 2.06 -17.87 33.83
C ARG A 677 1.15 -17.40 32.70
N PRO A 678 -0.07 -16.92 33.00
CA PRO A 678 -0.94 -16.34 31.99
C PRO A 678 -0.24 -15.17 31.27
N LEU A 679 -0.05 -15.31 29.95
CA LEU A 679 0.54 -14.30 29.09
C LEU A 679 -0.45 -13.94 27.98
N VAL A 680 -0.66 -12.65 27.78
CA VAL A 680 -1.43 -12.08 26.67
C VAL A 680 -0.52 -11.20 25.85
N VAL A 681 -0.51 -11.39 24.53
CA VAL A 681 0.18 -10.52 23.57
C VAL A 681 -0.85 -9.66 22.85
N ALA A 682 -0.83 -8.36 23.08
CA ALA A 682 -1.78 -7.44 22.49
C ALA A 682 -1.13 -6.55 21.40
N PRO A 683 -1.89 -6.15 20.37
CA PRO A 683 -1.40 -5.23 19.34
C PRO A 683 -1.22 -3.79 19.87
N SER A 684 -2.00 -3.39 20.87
CA SER A 684 -1.91 -2.10 21.57
C SER A 684 -2.56 -2.23 22.95
N ALA A 685 -2.15 -1.41 23.92
CA ALA A 685 -2.79 -1.36 25.24
C ALA A 685 -4.27 -0.91 25.15
N THR A 686 -4.59 -0.05 24.19
CA THR A 686 -5.92 0.50 23.93
C THR A 686 -6.83 -0.56 23.32
N ALA A 687 -6.32 -1.38 22.38
CA ALA A 687 -7.08 -2.50 21.83
C ALA A 687 -7.31 -3.59 22.88
N TRP A 688 -6.31 -3.89 23.72
CA TRP A 688 -6.47 -4.79 24.87
C TRP A 688 -7.58 -4.31 25.81
N LEU A 689 -7.54 -3.03 26.20
CA LEU A 689 -8.55 -2.44 27.08
C LEU A 689 -9.95 -2.45 26.44
N ALA A 690 -10.04 -2.15 25.13
CA ALA A 690 -11.30 -2.21 24.40
C ALA A 690 -11.87 -3.64 24.34
N ALA A 691 -11.03 -4.64 24.07
CA ALA A 691 -11.44 -6.05 24.02
C ALA A 691 -11.84 -6.60 25.41
N ASP A 692 -11.16 -6.20 26.49
CA ASP A 692 -11.51 -6.60 27.87
C ASP A 692 -12.80 -5.93 28.38
N THR A 693 -13.13 -4.75 27.85
CA THR A 693 -14.33 -3.98 28.24
C THR A 693 -15.54 -4.24 27.34
N ALA A 694 -15.36 -4.89 26.19
CA ALA A 694 -16.43 -5.16 25.25
C ALA A 694 -17.53 -6.04 25.88
N PRO A 695 -18.80 -5.62 25.86
CA PRO A 695 -19.90 -6.46 26.35
C PRO A 695 -20.01 -7.73 25.49
N LEU A 696 -20.34 -8.86 26.14
CA LEU A 696 -20.66 -10.09 25.43
C LEU A 696 -21.78 -9.80 24.41
N PRO A 697 -21.64 -10.17 23.13
CA PRO A 697 -22.65 -9.85 22.13
C PRO A 697 -23.99 -10.47 22.52
N ALA A 698 -24.97 -9.63 22.85
CA ALA A 698 -26.34 -10.06 23.06
C ALA A 698 -26.91 -10.57 21.73
N GLY A 699 -27.50 -11.76 21.74
CA GLY A 699 -28.07 -12.44 20.57
C GLY A 699 -29.34 -11.77 20.01
N GLY A 700 -29.28 -10.49 19.66
CA GLY A 700 -30.35 -9.79 18.96
C GLY A 700 -30.51 -10.27 17.51
N PRO A 701 -31.73 -10.20 16.94
CA PRO A 701 -31.97 -10.62 15.56
C PRO A 701 -31.15 -9.77 14.59
N ALA A 702 -30.58 -10.43 13.58
CA ALA A 702 -29.87 -9.77 12.50
C ALA A 702 -30.79 -8.75 11.80
N ARG A 703 -30.29 -7.55 11.50
CA ARG A 703 -30.96 -6.64 10.56
C ARG A 703 -31.07 -7.35 9.20
N PRO A 704 -32.26 -7.41 8.58
CA PRO A 704 -32.42 -8.12 7.31
C PRO A 704 -31.61 -7.42 6.21
N VAL A 705 -30.74 -8.18 5.56
CA VAL A 705 -30.13 -7.84 4.27
C VAL A 705 -31.13 -8.25 3.20
N SER A 706 -31.59 -7.31 2.39
CA SER A 706 -32.49 -7.58 1.27
C SER A 706 -31.76 -8.34 0.16
N GLY A 707 -31.91 -9.66 0.14
CA GLY A 707 -31.41 -10.54 -0.92
C GLY A 707 -31.98 -11.95 -0.73
N ARG A 708 -32.54 -12.53 -1.80
CA ARG A 708 -33.30 -13.79 -1.79
C ARG A 708 -32.60 -14.89 -0.97
N HIS A 709 -33.26 -15.33 0.10
CA HIS A 709 -32.81 -16.35 1.04
C HIS A 709 -33.16 -17.74 0.49
N ILE A 710 -32.15 -18.61 0.31
CA ILE A 710 -32.35 -20.06 0.25
C ILE A 710 -32.12 -20.57 1.67
N PRO A 711 -33.09 -21.21 2.34
CA PRO A 711 -32.90 -21.72 3.70
C PRO A 711 -31.85 -22.85 3.72
N PRO A 712 -31.05 -22.98 4.80
CA PRO A 712 -30.26 -24.18 5.01
C PRO A 712 -31.18 -25.40 5.24
N PRO A 713 -30.77 -26.63 4.90
CA PRO A 713 -31.54 -27.83 5.23
C PRO A 713 -31.57 -28.04 6.76
N ASN A 714 -32.77 -28.27 7.29
CA ASN A 714 -33.13 -28.60 8.68
C ASN A 714 -32.45 -29.93 9.13
N ASP A 715 -32.19 -30.20 10.42
CA ASP A 715 -33.20 -30.47 11.45
C ASP A 715 -32.79 -30.05 12.89
N GLY A 716 -33.75 -29.43 13.62
CA GLY A 716 -33.86 -29.42 15.08
C GLY A 716 -34.15 -28.03 15.71
N PRO A 717 -35.19 -27.87 16.56
CA PRO A 717 -35.52 -26.59 17.19
C PRO A 717 -34.59 -26.32 18.38
N THR A 718 -33.50 -25.58 18.17
CA THR A 718 -32.73 -25.03 19.30
C THR A 718 -33.45 -23.79 19.85
N ARG A 719 -33.94 -23.93 21.09
CA ARG A 719 -34.46 -22.84 21.92
C ARG A 719 -33.47 -21.66 21.95
N PRO A 720 -33.94 -20.40 22.06
CA PRO A 720 -33.07 -19.24 22.22
C PRO A 720 -32.47 -19.24 23.64
N GLY A 721 -31.33 -19.91 23.79
CA GLY A 721 -30.43 -19.78 24.93
C GLY A 721 -29.39 -18.70 24.63
N SER A 722 -29.09 -17.87 25.62
CA SER A 722 -28.23 -16.68 25.60
C SER A 722 -26.73 -16.93 25.37
N GLY A 723 -26.33 -17.98 24.64
CA GLY A 723 -24.92 -18.29 24.36
C GLY A 723 -24.69 -18.68 22.90
N GLY A 724 -23.75 -18.02 22.22
CA GLY A 724 -23.37 -18.37 20.84
C GLY A 724 -22.87 -19.83 20.70
N HIS A 725 -22.91 -20.38 19.48
CA HIS A 725 -22.54 -21.78 19.22
C HIS A 725 -21.02 -22.00 19.22
N ILE A 726 -20.59 -23.27 19.27
CA ILE A 726 -19.17 -23.66 19.10
C ILE A 726 -18.99 -24.24 17.70
N LEU A 727 -17.91 -23.84 17.02
CA LEU A 727 -17.48 -24.41 15.75
C LEU A 727 -16.17 -25.19 15.93
N LEU A 728 -16.11 -26.42 15.41
CA LEU A 728 -14.89 -27.20 15.26
C LEU A 728 -14.74 -27.60 13.79
N ALA A 729 -13.62 -27.26 13.16
CA ALA A 729 -13.36 -27.62 11.77
C ALA A 729 -11.94 -28.15 11.56
N ALA A 730 -11.80 -29.11 10.65
CA ALA A 730 -10.52 -29.66 10.24
C ALA A 730 -10.27 -29.43 8.74
N GLY A 731 -9.09 -28.93 8.40
CA GLY A 731 -8.59 -28.82 7.03
C GLY A 731 -7.97 -30.14 6.51
N PRO A 732 -7.73 -30.26 5.20
CA PRO A 732 -7.19 -31.48 4.60
C PRO A 732 -5.67 -31.63 4.84
N GLY A 733 -5.16 -32.85 4.69
CA GLY A 733 -3.72 -33.11 4.56
C GLY A 733 -2.90 -33.06 5.87
N LEU A 734 -3.55 -33.11 7.03
CA LEU A 734 -2.92 -33.27 8.35
C LEU A 734 -3.40 -34.57 9.00
N ALA A 735 -2.48 -35.41 9.45
CA ALA A 735 -2.81 -36.72 10.01
C ALA A 735 -3.65 -36.63 11.29
N HIS A 736 -3.43 -35.59 12.09
CA HIS A 736 -4.07 -35.43 13.40
C HIS A 736 -5.18 -34.37 13.45
N ALA A 737 -5.45 -33.62 12.38
CA ALA A 737 -6.47 -32.56 12.39
C ALA A 737 -7.90 -33.09 12.62
N GLU A 738 -8.32 -34.12 11.89
CA GLU A 738 -9.64 -34.72 12.14
C GLU A 738 -9.71 -35.49 13.48
N PRO A 739 -8.69 -36.30 13.88
CA PRO A 739 -8.64 -36.87 15.23
C PRO A 739 -8.76 -35.82 16.34
N GLU A 740 -8.07 -34.69 16.22
CA GLU A 740 -8.14 -33.56 17.16
C GLU A 740 -9.58 -33.06 17.27
N VAL A 741 -10.22 -32.70 16.15
CA VAL A 741 -11.62 -32.23 16.15
C VAL A 741 -12.60 -33.27 16.71
N ARG A 742 -12.41 -34.56 16.39
CA ARG A 742 -13.24 -35.64 16.97
C ARG A 742 -13.10 -35.72 18.49
N ARG A 743 -11.88 -35.55 19.03
CA ARG A 743 -11.66 -35.53 20.48
C ARG A 743 -12.25 -34.29 21.13
N LEU A 744 -12.18 -33.14 20.47
CA LEU A 744 -12.79 -31.90 20.95
C LEU A 744 -14.33 -31.95 20.94
N ARG A 745 -14.93 -32.70 20.01
CA ARG A 745 -16.38 -32.94 19.98
C ARG A 745 -16.90 -33.64 21.24
N GLU A 746 -16.10 -34.51 21.85
CA GLU A 746 -16.47 -35.15 23.12
C GLU A 746 -16.56 -34.14 24.27
N LEU A 747 -15.67 -33.14 24.27
CA LEU A 747 -15.69 -32.04 25.26
C LEU A 747 -16.78 -31.01 24.97
N HIS A 748 -17.21 -30.90 23.71
CA HIS A 748 -18.24 -29.96 23.25
C HIS A 748 -19.35 -30.68 22.44
N PRO A 749 -20.25 -31.45 23.09
CA PRO A 749 -21.26 -32.27 22.41
C PRO A 749 -22.34 -31.50 21.63
N ALA A 750 -22.39 -30.18 21.76
CA ALA A 750 -23.29 -29.30 21.00
C ALA A 750 -22.58 -28.51 19.88
N ALA A 751 -21.26 -28.69 19.70
CA ALA A 751 -20.50 -28.02 18.64
C ALA A 751 -20.97 -28.38 17.21
N THR A 752 -20.93 -27.41 16.31
CA THR A 752 -21.01 -27.66 14.87
C THR A 752 -19.66 -28.20 14.39
N VAL A 753 -19.65 -29.34 13.70
CA VAL A 753 -18.43 -30.01 13.26
C VAL A 753 -18.36 -30.07 11.74
N LEU A 754 -17.30 -29.51 11.16
CA LEU A 754 -17.03 -29.50 9.72
C LEU A 754 -15.74 -30.29 9.42
N LEU A 755 -15.87 -31.41 8.72
CA LEU A 755 -14.78 -32.32 8.36
C LEU A 755 -14.85 -32.68 6.87
N GLY A 756 -13.72 -33.06 6.28
CA GLY A 756 -13.62 -33.44 4.86
C GLY A 756 -14.24 -32.39 3.93
N GLU A 757 -15.00 -32.83 2.94
CA GLU A 757 -15.68 -31.97 1.94
C GLU A 757 -16.67 -30.94 2.54
N ARG A 758 -17.06 -31.09 3.82
CA ARG A 758 -17.91 -30.10 4.49
C ARG A 758 -17.12 -28.91 5.04
N ALA A 759 -15.80 -29.04 5.20
CA ALA A 759 -14.91 -27.99 5.67
C ALA A 759 -14.45 -27.07 4.52
N ARG A 760 -15.41 -26.54 3.76
CA ARG A 760 -15.18 -25.59 2.65
C ARG A 760 -15.18 -24.14 3.13
N ALA A 761 -14.44 -23.28 2.45
CA ALA A 761 -14.22 -21.88 2.85
C ALA A 761 -15.50 -21.10 3.15
N GLU A 762 -16.47 -21.11 2.24
CA GLU A 762 -17.72 -20.36 2.44
C GLU A 762 -18.61 -20.99 3.53
N VAL A 763 -18.54 -22.31 3.74
CA VAL A 763 -19.27 -23.02 4.80
C VAL A 763 -18.67 -22.68 6.17
N VAL A 764 -17.34 -22.74 6.28
CA VAL A 764 -16.60 -22.36 7.49
C VAL A 764 -16.83 -20.88 7.81
N ARG A 765 -16.76 -19.98 6.81
CA ARG A 765 -17.04 -18.55 6.98
C ARG A 765 -18.41 -18.30 7.61
N ARG A 766 -19.46 -18.92 7.08
CA ARG A 766 -20.82 -18.79 7.62
C ARG A 766 -20.95 -19.37 9.02
N ALA A 767 -20.26 -20.48 9.30
CA ALA A 767 -20.29 -21.11 10.62
C ALA A 767 -19.48 -20.33 11.68
N LEU A 768 -18.51 -19.51 11.28
CA LEU A 768 -17.79 -18.60 12.17
C LEU A 768 -18.68 -17.45 12.66
N ASP A 769 -19.62 -16.97 11.83
CA ASP A 769 -20.50 -15.85 12.17
C ASP A 769 -21.40 -16.17 13.39
N GLY A 770 -21.16 -15.48 14.50
CA GLY A 770 -21.93 -15.61 15.75
C GLY A 770 -21.44 -16.73 16.69
N ALA A 771 -20.35 -17.42 16.37
CA ALA A 771 -19.79 -18.43 17.26
C ALA A 771 -19.22 -17.79 18.54
N ARG A 772 -19.36 -18.44 19.70
CA ARG A 772 -18.65 -18.01 20.93
C ARG A 772 -17.19 -18.48 20.91
N LEU A 773 -16.96 -19.67 20.37
CA LEU A 773 -15.66 -20.32 20.30
C LEU A 773 -15.57 -21.05 18.96
N ALA A 774 -14.51 -20.78 18.21
CA ALA A 774 -14.18 -21.52 17.00
C ALA A 774 -12.80 -22.17 17.13
N HIS A 775 -12.68 -23.42 16.70
CA HIS A 775 -11.41 -24.14 16.61
C HIS A 775 -11.22 -24.60 15.16
N LEU A 776 -10.09 -24.20 14.55
CA LEU A 776 -9.69 -24.60 13.21
C LEU A 776 -8.36 -25.35 13.27
N ALA A 777 -8.38 -26.66 13.02
CA ALA A 777 -7.19 -27.51 12.90
C ALA A 777 -6.84 -27.70 11.42
N ALA A 778 -5.80 -27.04 10.92
CA ALA A 778 -5.49 -27.00 9.50
C ALA A 778 -4.04 -26.62 9.23
N HIS A 779 -3.56 -26.85 7.99
CA HIS A 779 -2.34 -26.19 7.54
C HIS A 779 -2.51 -24.69 7.57
N GLY A 780 -1.50 -23.97 8.05
CA GLY A 780 -1.46 -22.53 8.12
C GLY A 780 -0.24 -21.98 7.40
N ALA A 781 -0.38 -20.81 6.78
CA ALA A 781 0.73 -20.12 6.15
C ALA A 781 0.61 -18.61 6.34
N PHE A 782 1.66 -18.01 6.91
CA PHE A 782 1.88 -16.58 6.86
C PHE A 782 2.62 -16.20 5.57
N ARG A 783 2.09 -15.21 4.86
CA ARG A 783 2.69 -14.71 3.62
C ARG A 783 3.38 -13.37 3.85
N SER A 784 4.71 -13.41 3.90
CA SER A 784 5.53 -12.20 4.06
C SER A 784 5.52 -11.29 2.83
N ASP A 785 5.18 -11.82 1.65
CA ASP A 785 5.06 -11.04 0.43
C ASP A 785 3.76 -10.22 0.40
N ASN A 786 2.66 -10.76 0.94
CA ASN A 786 1.45 -10.01 1.24
C ASN A 786 0.64 -10.71 2.33
N ALA A 787 0.56 -10.09 3.51
CA ALA A 787 -0.05 -10.68 4.69
C ALA A 787 -1.57 -10.87 4.56
N MET A 788 -2.27 -10.16 3.66
CA MET A 788 -3.69 -10.35 3.39
C MET A 788 -4.01 -11.72 2.76
N PHE A 789 -3.03 -12.35 2.12
CA PHE A 789 -3.15 -13.72 1.59
C PHE A 789 -2.64 -14.80 2.54
N SER A 790 -2.31 -14.43 3.79
CA SER A 790 -2.10 -15.42 4.85
C SER A 790 -3.40 -16.20 5.05
N HIS A 791 -3.29 -17.51 5.24
CA HIS A 791 -4.45 -18.39 5.19
C HIS A 791 -4.31 -19.64 6.06
N VAL A 792 -5.46 -20.25 6.34
CA VAL A 792 -5.57 -21.67 6.70
C VAL A 792 -6.09 -22.45 5.50
N LEU A 793 -5.63 -23.68 5.32
CA LEU A 793 -6.05 -24.53 4.20
C LEU A 793 -7.34 -25.29 4.55
N LEU A 794 -8.36 -25.12 3.72
CA LEU A 794 -9.65 -25.80 3.82
C LEU A 794 -9.85 -26.74 2.62
N ALA A 795 -10.95 -27.49 2.60
CA ALA A 795 -11.17 -28.57 1.63
C ALA A 795 -11.12 -28.09 0.17
N ASP A 796 -11.55 -26.87 -0.11
CA ASP A 796 -11.57 -26.27 -1.45
C ASP A 796 -10.38 -25.35 -1.75
N GLY A 797 -9.52 -25.05 -0.77
CA GLY A 797 -8.34 -24.21 -0.94
C GLY A 797 -8.09 -23.24 0.23
N PRO A 798 -7.29 -22.18 0.03
CA PRO A 798 -6.98 -21.21 1.08
C PRO A 798 -8.21 -20.42 1.56
N PHE A 799 -8.33 -20.29 2.89
CA PHE A 799 -9.21 -19.36 3.60
C PHE A 799 -8.38 -18.20 4.13
N THR A 800 -8.49 -17.05 3.48
CA THR A 800 -7.56 -15.93 3.59
C THR A 800 -8.05 -14.84 4.55
N VAL A 801 -7.23 -13.81 4.81
CA VAL A 801 -7.69 -12.61 5.54
C VAL A 801 -8.88 -11.93 4.84
N TYR A 802 -8.90 -11.90 3.50
CA TYR A 802 -10.04 -11.37 2.74
C TYR A 802 -11.35 -12.13 3.01
N ASP A 803 -11.29 -13.40 3.39
CA ASP A 803 -12.47 -14.16 3.81
C ASP A 803 -12.91 -13.84 5.23
N ILE A 804 -11.94 -13.63 6.13
CA ILE A 804 -12.18 -13.22 7.51
C ILE A 804 -12.84 -11.84 7.56
N GLU A 805 -12.38 -10.88 6.76
CA GLU A 805 -12.97 -9.52 6.69
C GLU A 805 -14.41 -9.49 6.19
N ARG A 806 -14.90 -10.60 5.62
CA ARG A 806 -16.30 -10.76 5.21
C ARG A 806 -17.20 -11.25 6.35
N LEU A 807 -16.66 -11.56 7.53
CA LEU A 807 -17.46 -11.91 8.71
C LEU A 807 -18.28 -10.71 9.18
N ALA A 808 -19.53 -10.94 9.54
CA ALA A 808 -20.41 -9.93 10.12
C ALA A 808 -20.35 -9.92 11.64
N ARG A 809 -20.16 -11.09 12.27
CA ARG A 809 -20.07 -11.28 13.72
C ARG A 809 -18.96 -12.29 14.00
N PRO A 810 -17.68 -11.87 14.07
CA PRO A 810 -16.58 -12.82 14.26
C PRO A 810 -16.70 -13.55 15.62
N PRO A 811 -16.07 -14.72 15.78
CA PRO A 811 -16.13 -15.42 17.04
C PRO A 811 -15.49 -14.64 18.19
N GLN A 812 -15.99 -14.81 19.41
CA GLN A 812 -15.37 -14.17 20.59
C GLN A 812 -13.99 -14.75 20.90
N THR A 813 -13.85 -16.08 20.79
CA THR A 813 -12.56 -16.77 20.93
C THR A 813 -12.31 -17.65 19.72
N VAL A 814 -11.10 -17.56 19.16
CA VAL A 814 -10.66 -18.42 18.04
C VAL A 814 -9.40 -19.17 18.43
N VAL A 815 -9.39 -20.48 18.23
CA VAL A 815 -8.21 -21.34 18.31
C VAL A 815 -7.81 -21.72 16.90
N LEU A 816 -6.64 -21.25 16.47
CA LEU A 816 -6.03 -21.62 15.20
C LEU A 816 -4.92 -22.65 15.48
N SER A 817 -5.29 -23.92 15.42
CA SER A 817 -4.34 -25.04 15.47
C SER A 817 -3.71 -25.21 14.08
N ALA A 818 -2.87 -24.23 13.72
CA ALA A 818 -2.26 -24.09 12.41
C ALA A 818 -0.89 -23.40 12.49
N CYS A 819 0.04 -23.81 11.64
CA CYS A 819 1.42 -23.31 11.62
C CYS A 819 1.51 -21.82 11.21
N ASP A 820 2.41 -21.06 11.86
CA ASP A 820 2.80 -19.69 11.48
C ASP A 820 1.66 -18.62 11.43
N VAL A 821 0.40 -18.95 11.72
CA VAL A 821 -0.77 -18.02 11.63
C VAL A 821 -0.85 -16.97 12.76
N GLY A 822 -0.04 -17.12 13.81
CA GLY A 822 0.19 -16.13 14.86
C GLY A 822 1.16 -15.02 14.43
N LEU A 823 1.85 -15.18 13.30
CA LEU A 823 2.72 -14.14 12.76
C LEU A 823 1.90 -13.00 12.15
N SER A 824 2.45 -11.79 12.16
CA SER A 824 1.89 -10.61 11.53
C SER A 824 2.98 -9.81 10.83
N ALA A 825 2.66 -9.23 9.68
CA ALA A 825 3.48 -8.18 9.10
C ALA A 825 3.33 -6.92 9.95
N VAL A 826 4.44 -6.27 10.27
CA VAL A 826 4.47 -5.03 11.04
C VAL A 826 4.79 -3.89 10.10
N HIS A 827 3.83 -2.99 9.93
CA HIS A 827 3.95 -1.82 9.09
C HIS A 827 4.26 -0.58 9.94
N PRO A 828 4.77 0.51 9.32
CA PRO A 828 5.02 1.76 10.02
C PRO A 828 3.83 2.24 10.85
N GLY A 829 4.11 2.72 12.07
CA GLY A 829 3.07 3.05 13.04
C GLY A 829 2.61 1.86 13.89
N GLU A 830 3.33 0.72 13.87
CA GLU A 830 2.98 -0.50 14.62
C GLU A 830 1.61 -1.03 14.20
N GLU A 831 1.34 -0.98 12.90
CA GLU A 831 0.14 -1.51 12.27
C GLU A 831 0.37 -2.98 11.91
N LEU A 832 -0.51 -3.87 12.37
CA LEU A 832 -0.36 -5.32 12.18
C LEU A 832 -1.29 -5.85 11.11
N MET A 833 -0.75 -6.70 10.23
CA MET A 833 -1.52 -7.38 9.19
C MET A 833 -1.27 -8.89 9.20
N GLY A 834 -2.34 -9.67 9.19
CA GLY A 834 -2.32 -11.13 9.25
C GLY A 834 -3.66 -11.68 9.75
N LEU A 835 -3.78 -13.01 9.85
CA LEU A 835 -5.01 -13.67 10.30
C LEU A 835 -5.40 -13.25 11.72
N THR A 836 -4.43 -13.30 12.64
CA THR A 836 -4.65 -12.95 14.05
C THR A 836 -5.06 -11.49 14.21
N SER A 837 -4.37 -10.55 13.55
CA SER A 837 -4.71 -9.13 13.67
C SER A 837 -6.06 -8.80 13.01
N ALA A 838 -6.41 -9.44 11.90
CA ALA A 838 -7.71 -9.25 11.25
C ALA A 838 -8.88 -9.72 12.12
N LEU A 839 -8.77 -10.89 12.77
CA LEU A 839 -9.78 -11.37 13.73
C LEU A 839 -9.95 -10.40 14.90
N LEU A 840 -8.84 -9.97 15.51
CA LEU A 840 -8.88 -8.98 16.61
C LEU A 840 -9.51 -7.67 16.15
N GLY A 841 -9.17 -7.20 14.94
CA GLY A 841 -9.71 -5.95 14.38
C GLY A 841 -11.20 -6.01 14.03
N LEU A 842 -11.74 -7.20 13.74
CA LEU A 842 -13.16 -7.42 13.55
C LEU A 842 -13.94 -7.49 14.88
N GLY A 843 -13.24 -7.66 16.01
CA GLY A 843 -13.85 -7.74 17.34
C GLY A 843 -13.76 -9.12 18.02
N THR A 844 -12.98 -10.07 17.49
CA THR A 844 -12.59 -11.26 18.26
C THR A 844 -11.81 -10.82 19.49
N ALA A 845 -12.23 -11.23 20.68
CA ALA A 845 -11.60 -10.82 21.93
C ALA A 845 -10.28 -11.55 22.17
N THR A 846 -10.23 -12.84 21.86
CA THR A 846 -9.04 -13.68 22.05
C THR A 846 -8.78 -14.60 20.87
N VAL A 847 -7.53 -14.63 20.39
CA VAL A 847 -7.04 -15.59 19.41
C VAL A 847 -5.90 -16.40 20.01
N LEU A 848 -5.97 -17.72 19.92
CA LEU A 848 -4.91 -18.65 20.28
C LEU A 848 -4.29 -19.18 18.98
N ALA A 849 -3.02 -18.88 18.73
CA ALA A 849 -2.39 -19.16 17.44
C ALA A 849 -0.89 -19.46 17.59
N SER A 850 -0.32 -20.17 16.61
CA SER A 850 1.10 -20.52 16.61
C SER A 850 1.96 -19.56 15.79
N VAL A 851 3.13 -19.15 16.30
CA VAL A 851 4.16 -18.37 15.57
C VAL A 851 5.26 -19.23 14.93
N LEU A 852 5.16 -20.55 15.09
CA LEU A 852 6.08 -21.55 14.56
C LEU A 852 5.31 -22.77 14.00
N PRO A 853 5.98 -23.67 13.25
CA PRO A 853 5.42 -24.98 12.95
C PRO A 853 5.21 -25.80 14.22
N ALA A 854 4.07 -26.49 14.37
CA ALA A 854 3.80 -27.37 15.51
C ALA A 854 3.88 -28.85 15.10
N ARG A 855 4.38 -29.74 15.97
CA ARG A 855 4.34 -31.19 15.71
C ARG A 855 2.94 -31.73 16.01
N ASP A 856 2.28 -32.27 14.99
CA ASP A 856 0.87 -32.64 15.00
C ASP A 856 0.41 -33.44 16.24
N ALA A 857 1.15 -34.45 16.69
CA ALA A 857 0.75 -35.28 17.83
C ALA A 857 0.78 -34.51 19.17
N VAL A 858 1.79 -33.68 19.38
CA VAL A 858 1.94 -32.86 20.61
C VAL A 858 0.95 -31.70 20.60
N ALA A 859 0.69 -31.12 19.42
CA ALA A 859 -0.34 -30.10 19.25
C ALA A 859 -1.72 -30.62 19.65
N LEU A 860 -2.07 -31.85 19.24
CA LEU A 860 -3.33 -32.49 19.65
C LEU A 860 -3.46 -32.60 21.17
N GLU A 861 -2.44 -33.08 21.88
CA GLU A 861 -2.45 -33.18 23.35
C GLU A 861 -2.67 -31.80 24.00
N LEU A 862 -1.96 -30.78 23.51
CA LEU A 862 -2.08 -29.40 23.97
C LEU A 862 -3.50 -28.85 23.76
N MET A 863 -4.07 -29.04 22.57
CA MET A 863 -5.39 -28.52 22.22
C MET A 863 -6.49 -29.21 23.02
N VAL A 864 -6.38 -30.50 23.28
CA VAL A 864 -7.34 -31.24 24.11
C VAL A 864 -7.29 -30.76 25.56
N ASP A 865 -6.10 -30.57 26.16
CA ASP A 865 -6.00 -30.02 27.52
C ASP A 865 -6.47 -28.57 27.62
N LEU A 866 -6.11 -27.74 26.64
CA LEU A 866 -6.62 -26.37 26.52
C LEU A 866 -8.15 -26.34 26.51
N HIS A 867 -8.80 -27.10 25.63
CA HIS A 867 -10.26 -27.11 25.53
C HIS A 867 -10.94 -27.68 26.77
N ARG A 868 -10.32 -28.64 27.47
CA ARG A 868 -10.79 -29.15 28.76
C ARG A 868 -10.84 -28.03 29.80
N ARG A 869 -9.77 -27.23 29.89
CA ARG A 869 -9.70 -26.09 30.81
C ARG A 869 -10.65 -24.95 30.43
N LEU A 870 -10.81 -24.66 29.14
CA LEU A 870 -11.80 -23.71 28.64
C LEU A 870 -13.24 -24.15 28.99
N ALA A 871 -13.55 -25.44 28.82
CA ALA A 871 -14.85 -26.00 29.20
C ALA A 871 -15.10 -25.91 30.72
N ALA A 872 -14.04 -25.96 31.53
CA ALA A 872 -14.08 -25.75 32.98
C ALA A 872 -14.14 -24.26 33.40
N GLY A 873 -14.20 -23.32 32.45
CA GLY A 873 -14.35 -21.88 32.71
C GLY A 873 -13.04 -21.11 32.94
N ALA A 874 -11.88 -21.73 32.69
CA ALA A 874 -10.61 -21.02 32.75
C ALA A 874 -10.51 -19.97 31.63
N ARG A 875 -9.90 -18.80 31.93
CA ARG A 875 -9.59 -17.79 30.91
C ARG A 875 -8.58 -18.35 29.90
N PRO A 876 -8.70 -18.04 28.59
CA PRO A 876 -7.81 -18.56 27.54
C PRO A 876 -6.31 -18.47 27.84
N ALA A 877 -5.80 -17.34 28.32
CA ALA A 877 -4.37 -17.19 28.63
C ALA A 877 -3.91 -18.12 29.76
N ALA A 878 -4.74 -18.31 30.79
CA ALA A 878 -4.43 -19.22 31.90
C ALA A 878 -4.58 -20.69 31.48
N ALA A 879 -5.59 -21.00 30.66
CA ALA A 879 -5.80 -22.32 30.10
C ALA A 879 -4.61 -22.75 29.22
N LEU A 880 -4.10 -21.86 28.37
CA LEU A 880 -2.94 -22.10 27.52
C LEU A 880 -1.67 -22.32 28.37
N ALA A 881 -1.38 -21.41 29.32
CA ALA A 881 -0.17 -21.51 30.14
C ALA A 881 -0.11 -22.83 30.92
N ALA A 882 -1.23 -23.27 31.50
CA ALA A 882 -1.29 -24.53 32.22
C ALA A 882 -1.19 -25.75 31.30
N ALA A 883 -1.79 -25.69 30.10
CA ALA A 883 -1.66 -26.76 29.11
C ALA A 883 -0.24 -26.88 28.55
N GLN A 884 0.46 -25.76 28.35
CA GLN A 884 1.86 -25.74 27.93
C GLN A 884 2.77 -26.45 28.94
N VAL A 885 2.59 -26.17 30.24
CA VAL A 885 3.35 -26.84 31.30
C VAL A 885 3.04 -28.34 31.36
N ALA A 886 1.76 -28.71 31.29
CA ALA A 886 1.34 -30.11 31.34
C ALA A 886 1.94 -30.95 30.20
N VAL A 887 1.93 -30.42 28.97
CA VAL A 887 2.46 -31.11 27.79
C VAL A 887 3.98 -31.19 27.80
N ALA A 888 4.67 -30.15 28.29
CA ALA A 888 6.12 -30.11 28.37
C ALA A 888 6.70 -31.09 29.42
N GLY A 889 5.93 -31.45 30.45
CA GLY A 889 6.37 -32.30 31.56
C GLY A 889 6.25 -33.82 31.37
N ALA A 890 5.82 -34.31 30.20
CA ALA A 890 5.65 -35.75 29.93
C ALA A 890 6.95 -36.41 29.40
N ASP A 891 7.19 -37.67 29.76
CA ASP A 891 8.43 -38.42 29.43
C ASP A 891 8.66 -38.60 27.92
N GLY A 892 9.89 -38.30 27.45
CA GLY A 892 10.36 -38.47 26.07
C GLY A 892 10.29 -37.21 25.18
N GLU A 893 11.33 -36.95 24.36
CA GLU A 893 11.45 -35.79 23.44
C GLU A 893 11.17 -34.39 24.07
N ALA A 894 11.56 -34.18 25.32
CA ALA A 894 11.26 -32.97 26.12
C ALA A 894 11.49 -31.63 25.39
N ASP A 895 12.62 -31.46 24.66
CA ASP A 895 12.93 -30.21 23.95
C ASP A 895 11.94 -29.92 22.80
N ALA A 896 11.47 -30.94 22.07
CA ALA A 896 10.53 -30.75 20.96
C ALA A 896 9.09 -30.55 21.47
N ARG A 897 8.73 -31.19 22.59
CA ARG A 897 7.45 -30.97 23.29
C ARG A 897 7.37 -29.54 23.83
N LEU A 898 8.44 -29.09 24.50
CA LEU A 898 8.59 -27.71 24.97
C LEU A 898 8.50 -26.71 23.81
N ALA A 899 9.20 -26.96 22.70
CA ALA A 899 9.15 -26.09 21.53
C ALA A 899 7.75 -26.01 20.92
N THR A 900 7.01 -27.12 20.88
CA THR A 900 5.63 -27.16 20.35
C THR A 900 4.68 -26.40 21.26
N ALA A 901 4.79 -26.61 22.58
CA ALA A 901 3.99 -25.90 23.57
C ALA A 901 4.21 -24.37 23.47
N ALA A 902 5.47 -23.94 23.45
CA ALA A 902 5.83 -22.52 23.42
C ALA A 902 5.57 -21.83 22.06
N ALA A 903 5.31 -22.60 21.00
CA ALA A 903 4.95 -22.04 19.70
C ALA A 903 3.59 -21.32 19.72
N PHE A 904 2.67 -21.74 20.59
CA PHE A 904 1.35 -21.15 20.73
C PHE A 904 1.35 -19.95 21.69
N GLY A 905 0.73 -18.86 21.24
CA GLY A 905 0.51 -17.65 22.02
C GLY A 905 -0.97 -17.32 22.18
N CYS A 906 -1.29 -16.53 23.21
CA CYS A 906 -2.62 -15.96 23.42
C CYS A 906 -2.59 -14.47 23.06
N TYR A 907 -3.44 -14.08 22.11
CA TYR A 907 -3.51 -12.72 21.57
C TYR A 907 -4.85 -12.07 21.86
N GLY A 908 -4.88 -10.77 22.11
CA GLY A 908 -6.11 -10.01 22.39
C GLY A 908 -6.25 -9.64 23.88
N SER A 909 -7.37 -9.96 24.54
CA SER A 909 -7.62 -9.62 25.95
C SER A 909 -7.24 -10.72 26.95
N GLY A 910 -7.20 -11.98 26.50
CA GLY A 910 -6.81 -13.15 27.30
C GLY A 910 -7.98 -13.85 27.93
#